data_AF-A0A415VCS0-F1
#
_entry.id   AF-A0A415VCS0-F1
#
_cell.length_a   1.000
_cell.length_b   1.000
_cell.length_c   1.000
_cell.angle_alpha   90.00
_cell.angle_beta   90.00
_cell.angle_gamma   90.00
#
_symmetry.space_group_name_H-M   'P 1'
#
loop_
_entity.id
_entity.type
_entity.pdbx_description
1 polymer ?
#
loop_
_entity_poly.entity_id
_entity_poly.type
_entity_poly.pdbx_seq_one_letter_code
_entity_poly.pdbx_strand_id
1 'polypeptide(L)'
;MTIAVTSLLVGCNSELDLASYQQKEEKSIVSSNIDTQTQATTTDYLGKSFYLSSQDGEQSLLTTRTGIGAEKLTRSFVVNAESEQEKCLGVHVMAACVNEGKSLQKIEVWVNNEYVDDLDITSNEWQFVSLKNSGKIHLFAGKNTITFAANAPYYPEIDAIQVEDEASALLKEDPMYKDFIKQISAPKNLGNEKLDQDKVDNLLCKLAEEKAITRSAYETGHNWQVTPRTLENPDGNYQHKICVPITYTYHRKLSLTKGTYTFMTGPIDGDDFYSVDPVMYLYKIDDPHNYSYYNDDASGRGRHSQITATLPAGDYYLVIRAYSSSYASTTTGRQGLINVYQNGSILNSQTPVAGYVVDVDSPNTGIINYFTAYSSGIPAFYLEEKSSKKVKFFGETYFYVPPMEQMWFDDARLRLTKPSANDRYRMLVTCVGAFGAYYGNCDVYGSCQQVLDSDGFSKDFPNLKSNDAIYSSASGTYVYNCASWAGGLTYGWTWNGITANKYSSSLVGPNYGSPYIWDSWDAYFGNTPQRYFGAIAYTRDGAHSGNGVIAVWSTSDKISDVTHFSCRATANNQPHGYAWESKPGGARRIFHPRDALSGSLYGSIIAYYRDASVSDDPTTMATRGLSTANKLTFEESIKRGLTVIKEVTLTPEQENKIYQITTRSSSSFADTKISALYNAWEKAISTPEHQLLSNPSSLIEIPEGKDFMDYCSKNKKEAFLFFAKLYFVNKEKTVAKEISYNMFCTLFTEYADIIEKVKQEWKEKQYDEKGAYIAPLPETFLKEYVKKLIDKLI
;
A
#
# COMPACT_ATOMS: atom_id res chain seq x y z
N MET A 1 -7.37 -62.80 -30.74
CA MET A 1 -6.53 -61.60 -30.92
C MET A 1 -7.47 -60.41 -30.96
N THR A 2 -7.62 -59.77 -29.81
CA THR A 2 -8.76 -58.88 -29.53
C THR A 2 -8.49 -57.49 -30.10
N ILE A 3 -9.36 -57.07 -31.02
CA ILE A 3 -9.61 -55.68 -31.37
C ILE A 3 -10.91 -55.28 -30.67
N ALA A 4 -10.91 -54.18 -29.93
CA ALA A 4 -12.12 -53.42 -29.60
C ALA A 4 -11.75 -51.98 -29.22
N VAL A 5 -12.68 -51.10 -29.57
CA VAL A 5 -12.63 -49.63 -29.68
C VAL A 5 -13.17 -48.97 -28.39
N THR A 6 -12.95 -47.64 -28.27
CA THR A 6 -13.81 -46.58 -27.69
C THR A 6 -13.50 -45.97 -26.29
N SER A 7 -12.97 -44.73 -26.34
CA SER A 7 -13.33 -43.47 -25.64
C SER A 7 -13.46 -43.32 -24.11
N LEU A 8 -12.68 -42.35 -23.60
CA LEU A 8 -12.99 -41.28 -22.61
C LEU A 8 -13.58 -41.63 -21.23
N LEU A 9 -12.81 -41.34 -20.17
CA LEU A 9 -13.29 -40.64 -18.97
C LEU A 9 -12.11 -40.01 -18.20
N VAL A 10 -12.29 -38.72 -17.94
CA VAL A 10 -11.49 -37.83 -17.07
C VAL A 10 -11.68 -38.25 -15.62
N GLY A 11 -10.61 -38.23 -14.82
CA GLY A 11 -10.68 -38.43 -13.37
C GLY A 11 -9.50 -37.77 -12.67
N CYS A 12 -9.76 -36.62 -12.04
CA CYS A 12 -8.96 -36.09 -10.94
C CYS A 12 -8.76 -37.17 -9.87
N ASN A 13 -7.58 -37.22 -9.25
CA ASN A 13 -7.48 -37.57 -7.84
C ASN A 13 -6.26 -36.91 -7.21
N SER A 14 -6.61 -36.09 -6.23
CA SER A 14 -5.81 -35.59 -5.12
C SER A 14 -5.22 -36.73 -4.30
N GLU A 15 -3.91 -36.71 -4.05
CA GLU A 15 -3.32 -37.33 -2.86
C GLU A 15 -2.51 -36.27 -2.12
N LEU A 16 -3.18 -35.67 -1.14
CA LEU A 16 -2.59 -35.02 0.01
C LEU A 16 -1.91 -36.13 0.83
N ASP A 17 -0.59 -36.21 0.74
CA ASP A 17 0.18 -37.08 1.60
C ASP A 17 0.35 -36.42 2.97
N LEU A 18 -0.32 -37.02 3.96
CA LEU A 18 -0.21 -36.73 5.38
C LEU A 18 1.16 -37.24 5.88
N ALA A 19 2.19 -36.40 5.78
CA ALA A 19 3.48 -36.61 6.42
C ALA A 19 3.76 -35.53 7.46
N SER A 20 3.96 -35.98 8.71
CA SER A 20 4.65 -35.35 9.85
C SER A 20 4.55 -33.82 10.07
N TYR A 21 4.12 -33.43 11.27
CA TYR A 21 4.30 -32.07 11.82
C TYR A 21 5.80 -31.70 11.88
N GLN A 22 6.34 -31.16 10.79
CA GLN A 22 7.54 -30.33 10.78
C GLN A 22 7.11 -28.86 10.91
N GLN A 23 7.83 -28.06 11.68
CA GLN A 23 7.69 -26.61 11.65
C GLN A 23 7.83 -26.15 10.20
N LYS A 24 6.72 -25.71 9.58
CA LYS A 24 6.75 -25.10 8.25
C LYS A 24 7.64 -23.87 8.34
N GLU A 25 8.77 -23.86 7.64
CA GLU A 25 9.69 -22.72 7.62
C GLU A 25 9.08 -21.51 6.91
N GLU A 26 9.52 -20.31 7.29
CA GLU A 26 9.21 -19.07 6.57
C GLU A 26 9.84 -19.11 5.18
N LYS A 27 9.05 -18.84 4.15
CA LYS A 27 9.54 -18.90 2.77
C LYS A 27 9.08 -17.71 1.96
N SER A 28 10.03 -16.94 1.43
CA SER A 28 9.76 -15.92 0.43
C SER A 28 9.25 -16.58 -0.85
N ILE A 29 8.26 -15.98 -1.48
CA ILE A 29 7.79 -16.43 -2.78
C ILE A 29 8.53 -15.63 -3.83
N VAL A 30 9.35 -16.34 -4.61
CA VAL A 30 10.19 -15.77 -5.67
C VAL A 30 9.27 -15.16 -6.74
N SER A 31 9.53 -13.90 -7.08
CA SER A 31 8.93 -13.26 -8.25
C SER A 31 9.25 -14.11 -9.47
N SER A 32 8.24 -14.42 -10.28
CA SER A 32 8.55 -14.83 -11.64
C SER A 32 9.07 -13.57 -12.32
N ASN A 33 10.38 -13.45 -12.46
CA ASN A 33 10.96 -12.49 -13.38
C ASN A 33 10.18 -12.67 -14.68
N ILE A 34 9.38 -11.66 -15.04
CA ILE A 34 8.63 -11.66 -16.29
C ILE A 34 9.67 -11.98 -17.34
N ASP A 35 9.54 -13.18 -17.87
CA ASP A 35 10.40 -13.82 -18.85
C ASP A 35 11.40 -12.85 -19.44
N THR A 36 12.64 -12.76 -18.93
CA THR A 36 13.87 -12.20 -19.55
C THR A 36 13.78 -11.04 -20.57
N GLN A 37 12.67 -10.30 -20.68
CA GLN A 37 12.18 -9.58 -21.88
C GLN A 37 11.40 -8.30 -21.53
N THR A 38 11.24 -7.93 -20.26
CA THR A 38 10.71 -6.62 -19.90
C THR A 38 11.74 -5.55 -20.25
N GLN A 39 11.40 -4.75 -21.25
CA GLN A 39 12.10 -3.53 -21.67
C GLN A 39 12.50 -2.71 -20.44
N ALA A 40 13.80 -2.39 -20.28
CA ALA A 40 14.18 -1.42 -19.28
C ALA A 40 13.52 -0.09 -19.66
N THR A 41 12.59 0.39 -18.85
CA THR A 41 11.99 1.70 -19.02
C THR A 41 13.06 2.75 -18.80
N THR A 42 13.14 3.71 -19.72
CA THR A 42 14.03 4.85 -19.55
C THR A 42 13.42 5.83 -18.56
N THR A 43 14.21 6.28 -17.59
CA THR A 43 13.84 7.37 -16.69
C THR A 43 14.53 8.64 -17.15
N ASP A 44 13.78 9.72 -17.27
CA ASP A 44 14.33 11.04 -17.57
C ASP A 44 14.89 11.70 -16.31
N TYR A 45 16.16 12.07 -16.35
CA TYR A 45 16.87 12.77 -15.29
C TYR A 45 17.70 13.91 -15.89
N LEU A 46 17.44 15.15 -15.45
CA LEU A 46 18.09 16.37 -15.97
C LEU A 46 18.01 16.50 -17.51
N GLY A 47 16.88 16.08 -18.10
CA GLY A 47 16.66 16.12 -19.55
C GLY A 47 17.44 15.07 -20.34
N LYS A 48 17.92 14.02 -19.69
CA LYS A 48 18.64 12.87 -20.28
C LYS A 48 17.96 11.57 -19.88
N SER A 49 17.99 10.56 -20.74
CA SER A 49 17.32 9.28 -20.49
C SER A 49 18.30 8.23 -19.98
N PHE A 50 17.93 7.52 -18.92
CA PHE A 50 18.74 6.49 -18.26
C PHE A 50 17.99 5.18 -18.12
N TYR A 51 18.71 4.07 -18.19
CA TYR A 51 18.18 2.75 -17.85
C TYR A 51 18.58 2.40 -16.42
N LEU A 52 17.57 2.08 -15.59
CA LEU A 52 17.73 1.86 -14.15
C LEU A 52 17.49 0.39 -13.74
N SER A 53 16.74 -0.36 -14.53
CA SER A 53 16.43 -1.76 -14.26
C SER A 53 17.56 -2.69 -14.71
N SER A 54 18.06 -3.51 -13.79
CA SER A 54 19.11 -4.48 -14.06
C SER A 54 18.84 -5.83 -13.39
N GLN A 55 19.57 -6.86 -13.83
CA GLN A 55 19.50 -8.21 -13.26
C GLN A 55 20.89 -8.74 -12.97
N ASP A 56 21.09 -9.24 -11.76
CA ASP A 56 22.30 -9.96 -11.38
C ASP A 56 22.22 -11.42 -11.85
N GLY A 57 23.36 -11.98 -12.24
CA GLY A 57 23.46 -13.39 -12.65
C GLY A 57 24.89 -13.92 -12.67
N GLU A 58 25.03 -15.20 -12.98
CA GLU A 58 26.31 -15.87 -13.17
C GLU A 58 26.42 -16.33 -14.63
N GLN A 59 27.55 -16.05 -15.30
CA GLN A 59 27.82 -16.55 -16.65
C GLN A 59 29.06 -17.45 -16.65
N SER A 60 28.86 -18.70 -17.09
CA SER A 60 29.89 -19.75 -17.17
C SER A 60 30.57 -19.85 -18.53
N LEU A 61 30.11 -19.13 -19.56
CA LEU A 61 30.58 -19.29 -20.94
C LEU A 61 30.71 -17.95 -21.66
N LEU A 62 31.77 -17.22 -21.36
CA LEU A 62 32.31 -16.21 -22.27
C LEU A 62 33.56 -16.82 -22.89
N THR A 63 33.51 -17.13 -24.18
CA THR A 63 34.65 -17.67 -24.94
C THR A 63 35.78 -16.63 -24.97
N THR A 64 36.63 -16.67 -23.95
CA THR A 64 37.93 -16.01 -24.04
C THR A 64 38.77 -16.72 -25.11
N ARG A 65 39.62 -15.96 -25.80
CA ARG A 65 40.64 -16.48 -26.74
C ARG A 65 41.59 -17.54 -26.13
N THR A 66 41.46 -17.89 -24.86
CA THR A 66 42.43 -18.69 -24.09
C THR A 66 41.87 -19.94 -23.41
N GLY A 67 40.59 -20.31 -23.64
CA GLY A 67 40.03 -21.57 -23.14
C GLY A 67 39.52 -21.50 -21.70
N ILE A 68 38.42 -22.24 -21.47
CA ILE A 68 37.67 -22.48 -20.23
C ILE A 68 37.63 -21.28 -19.27
N GLY A 69 36.63 -20.42 -19.46
CA GLY A 69 36.42 -19.21 -18.68
C GLY A 69 36.06 -19.51 -17.22
N ALA A 70 36.68 -18.78 -16.29
CA ALA A 70 36.20 -18.71 -14.91
C ALA A 70 34.78 -18.11 -14.90
N GLU A 71 33.89 -18.65 -14.06
CA GLU A 71 32.56 -18.08 -13.83
C GLU A 71 32.70 -16.61 -13.38
N LYS A 72 32.02 -15.71 -14.10
CA LYS A 72 31.97 -14.29 -13.75
C LYS A 72 30.63 -13.93 -13.15
N LEU A 73 30.70 -13.03 -12.18
CA LEU A 73 29.53 -12.37 -11.62
C LEU A 73 29.11 -11.26 -12.57
N THR A 74 27.82 -11.19 -12.88
CA THR A 74 27.30 -10.30 -13.91
C THR A 74 26.15 -9.44 -13.40
N ARG A 75 26.04 -8.23 -13.96
CA ARG A 75 24.85 -7.38 -13.89
C ARG A 75 24.50 -6.96 -15.30
N SER A 76 23.26 -7.17 -15.73
CA SER A 76 22.84 -6.96 -17.11
C SER A 76 21.66 -5.98 -17.22
N PHE A 77 21.69 -5.18 -18.28
CA PHE A 77 20.63 -4.25 -18.68
C PHE A 77 20.13 -4.62 -20.08
N VAL A 78 18.82 -4.47 -20.31
CA VAL A 78 18.20 -4.74 -21.61
C VAL A 78 17.86 -3.41 -22.29
N VAL A 79 18.46 -3.15 -23.45
CA VAL A 79 18.32 -1.91 -24.21
C VAL A 79 17.71 -2.20 -25.58
N ASN A 80 16.70 -1.44 -25.98
CA ASN A 80 16.12 -1.54 -27.33
C ASN A 80 16.67 -0.42 -28.23
N ALA A 81 17.00 -0.78 -29.46
CA ALA A 81 17.43 0.14 -30.51
C ALA A 81 16.47 0.05 -31.71
N GLU A 82 16.05 1.18 -32.26
CA GLU A 82 15.14 1.19 -33.44
C GLU A 82 15.83 0.71 -34.72
N SER A 83 17.15 0.88 -34.79
CA SER A 83 17.99 0.47 -35.91
C SER A 83 19.38 0.10 -35.39
N GLU A 84 20.17 -0.56 -36.25
CA GLU A 84 21.56 -0.85 -35.96
C GLU A 84 22.36 0.45 -35.82
N GLN A 85 23.09 0.61 -34.71
CA GLN A 85 23.73 1.87 -34.34
C GLN A 85 24.93 1.69 -33.41
N GLU A 86 25.90 2.59 -33.54
CA GLU A 86 27.06 2.73 -32.66
C GLU A 86 26.79 3.84 -31.64
N LYS A 87 26.91 3.55 -30.35
CA LYS A 87 26.60 4.50 -29.27
C LYS A 87 27.73 4.60 -28.25
N CYS A 88 27.83 5.74 -27.58
CA CYS A 88 28.64 5.91 -26.38
C CYS A 88 27.88 5.41 -25.16
N LEU A 89 28.60 4.78 -24.21
CA LEU A 89 28.04 4.24 -22.98
C LEU A 89 28.55 5.03 -21.77
N GLY A 90 27.62 5.52 -20.95
CA GLY A 90 27.89 6.08 -19.62
C GLY A 90 27.33 5.16 -18.54
N VAL A 91 28.04 5.02 -17.42
CA VAL A 91 27.71 4.06 -16.37
C VAL A 91 27.93 4.71 -14.99
N HIS A 92 26.91 4.66 -14.14
CA HIS A 92 27.04 5.00 -12.72
C HIS A 92 27.41 3.74 -11.93
N VAL A 93 28.57 3.75 -11.27
CA VAL A 93 29.21 2.54 -10.73
C VAL A 93 29.93 2.81 -9.40
N MET A 94 29.94 1.81 -8.53
CA MET A 94 30.76 1.76 -7.31
C MET A 94 31.62 0.49 -7.28
N ALA A 95 32.85 0.62 -7.75
CA ALA A 95 33.80 -0.50 -7.77
C ALA A 95 34.31 -0.86 -6.37
N ALA A 96 34.53 -2.16 -6.12
CA ALA A 96 35.20 -2.61 -4.92
C ALA A 96 36.73 -2.42 -5.01
N CYS A 97 37.38 -2.09 -3.90
CA CYS A 97 38.81 -2.28 -3.74
C CYS A 97 39.14 -3.79 -3.65
N VAL A 98 40.11 -4.24 -4.44
CA VAL A 98 40.58 -5.63 -4.53
C VAL A 98 42.09 -5.70 -4.30
N ASN A 99 42.61 -6.93 -4.15
CA ASN A 99 44.04 -7.19 -3.85
C ASN A 99 44.51 -6.44 -2.59
N GLU A 100 43.80 -6.62 -1.48
CA GLU A 100 44.11 -5.98 -0.19
C GLU A 100 44.10 -4.44 -0.27
N GLY A 101 43.17 -3.87 -1.04
CA GLY A 101 43.04 -2.42 -1.19
C GLY A 101 44.01 -1.77 -2.18
N LYS A 102 44.82 -2.55 -2.91
CA LYS A 102 45.87 -2.03 -3.80
C LYS A 102 45.39 -1.70 -5.21
N SER A 103 44.21 -2.17 -5.61
CA SER A 103 43.65 -1.98 -6.95
C SER A 103 42.13 -1.93 -6.92
N LEU A 104 41.52 -1.38 -7.97
CA LEU A 104 40.07 -1.36 -8.14
C LEU A 104 39.61 -2.60 -8.91
N GLN A 105 38.40 -3.06 -8.60
CA GLN A 105 37.72 -4.12 -9.32
C GLN A 105 37.68 -3.80 -10.82
N LYS A 106 38.15 -4.76 -11.62
CA LYS A 106 38.00 -4.69 -13.07
C LYS A 106 36.58 -5.11 -13.45
N ILE A 107 35.88 -4.25 -14.19
CA ILE A 107 34.54 -4.52 -14.73
C ILE A 107 34.62 -4.48 -16.25
N GLU A 108 34.32 -5.60 -16.87
CA GLU A 108 34.27 -5.76 -18.33
C GLU A 108 32.86 -5.48 -18.85
N VAL A 109 32.78 -4.89 -20.03
CA VAL A 109 31.52 -4.61 -20.73
C VAL A 109 31.38 -5.56 -21.91
N TRP A 110 30.23 -6.23 -21.95
CA TRP A 110 29.85 -7.15 -23.00
C TRP A 110 28.52 -6.70 -23.59
N VAL A 111 28.40 -6.73 -24.90
CA VAL A 111 27.15 -6.41 -25.59
C VAL A 111 26.78 -7.60 -26.46
N ASN A 112 25.58 -8.15 -26.23
CA ASN A 112 25.09 -9.35 -26.92
C ASN A 112 26.09 -10.53 -26.88
N ASN A 113 26.71 -10.74 -25.71
CA ASN A 113 27.75 -11.74 -25.44
C ASN A 113 29.09 -11.53 -26.17
N GLU A 114 29.33 -10.34 -26.74
CA GLU A 114 30.62 -9.96 -27.30
C GLU A 114 31.34 -8.95 -26.39
N TYR A 115 32.62 -9.20 -26.12
CA TYR A 115 33.43 -8.29 -25.31
C TYR A 115 33.66 -6.99 -26.08
N VAL A 116 33.42 -5.86 -25.40
CA VAL A 116 33.64 -4.53 -25.98
C VAL A 116 34.89 -3.88 -25.40
N ASP A 117 34.88 -3.58 -24.10
CA ASP A 117 35.98 -2.89 -23.41
C ASP A 117 35.84 -3.04 -21.88
N ASP A 118 36.75 -2.45 -21.13
CA ASP A 118 36.68 -2.28 -19.67
C ASP A 118 36.10 -0.91 -19.30
N LEU A 119 35.46 -0.79 -18.13
CA LEU A 119 35.08 0.52 -17.57
C LEU A 119 36.31 1.31 -17.07
N ASP A 120 36.32 2.62 -17.30
CA ASP A 120 37.38 3.54 -16.85
C ASP A 120 37.23 3.93 -15.38
N ILE A 121 37.34 2.95 -14.50
CA ILE A 121 37.09 3.11 -13.06
C ILE A 121 38.31 3.78 -12.42
N THR A 122 38.08 4.91 -11.74
CA THR A 122 39.15 5.69 -11.09
C THR A 122 39.05 5.78 -9.56
N SER A 123 37.86 5.49 -9.02
CA SER A 123 37.56 5.52 -7.58
C SER A 123 36.90 4.23 -7.06
N ASN A 124 36.92 4.01 -5.75
CA ASN A 124 36.09 3.02 -5.03
C ASN A 124 34.83 3.66 -4.41
N GLU A 125 34.51 4.89 -4.80
CA GLU A 125 33.27 5.60 -4.50
C GLU A 125 32.31 5.49 -5.70
N TRP A 126 31.06 5.89 -5.50
CA TRP A 126 30.13 6.09 -6.61
C TRP A 126 30.66 7.18 -7.56
N GLN A 127 30.70 6.86 -8.84
CA GLN A 127 31.20 7.74 -9.90
C GLN A 127 30.45 7.44 -11.20
N PHE A 128 30.46 8.41 -12.12
CA PHE A 128 29.96 8.21 -13.48
C PHE A 128 31.15 8.07 -14.44
N VAL A 129 31.24 6.94 -15.15
CA VAL A 129 32.37 6.58 -16.01
C VAL A 129 31.90 6.18 -17.41
N SER A 130 32.86 6.02 -18.32
CA SER A 130 32.65 5.46 -19.66
C SER A 130 33.64 4.33 -19.93
N LEU A 131 33.72 3.87 -21.17
CA LEU A 131 34.66 2.85 -21.61
C LEU A 131 36.09 3.42 -21.62
N LYS A 132 37.05 2.62 -21.14
CA LYS A 132 38.46 3.01 -20.94
C LYS A 132 39.14 3.52 -22.19
N ASN A 133 38.92 2.88 -23.33
CA ASN A 133 39.51 3.27 -24.60
C ASN A 133 38.55 4.12 -25.44
N SER A 134 37.55 4.75 -24.80
CA SER A 134 36.51 5.61 -25.41
C SER A 134 35.70 4.92 -26.53
N GLY A 135 35.72 3.58 -26.59
CA GLY A 135 35.04 2.80 -27.62
C GLY A 135 33.53 3.08 -27.67
N LYS A 136 32.92 2.89 -28.83
CA LYS A 136 31.46 2.83 -28.97
C LYS A 136 30.99 1.38 -28.74
N ILE A 137 29.76 1.23 -28.27
CA ILE A 137 29.05 -0.05 -28.21
C ILE A 137 28.22 -0.21 -29.49
N HIS A 138 28.20 -1.43 -30.02
CA HIS A 138 27.37 -1.79 -31.16
C HIS A 138 26.02 -2.32 -30.69
N LEU A 139 24.92 -1.71 -31.13
CA LEU A 139 23.56 -2.15 -30.85
C LEU A 139 22.89 -2.57 -32.16
N PHE A 140 22.35 -3.79 -32.20
CA PHE A 140 21.52 -4.26 -33.32
C PHE A 140 20.11 -3.69 -33.23
N ALA A 141 19.40 -3.63 -34.35
CA ALA A 141 17.97 -3.32 -34.34
C ALA A 141 17.19 -4.30 -33.45
N GLY A 142 16.31 -3.78 -32.60
CA GLY A 142 15.58 -4.52 -31.60
C GLY A 142 16.32 -4.62 -30.26
N LYS A 143 16.21 -5.77 -29.62
CA LYS A 143 16.65 -6.00 -28.24
C LYS A 143 18.14 -6.30 -28.18
N ASN A 144 18.84 -5.61 -27.29
CA ASN A 144 20.24 -5.80 -26.96
C ASN A 144 20.40 -6.03 -25.46
N THR A 145 21.40 -6.81 -25.07
CA THR A 145 21.79 -6.99 -23.67
C THR A 145 23.17 -6.40 -23.45
N ILE A 146 23.28 -5.44 -22.53
CA ILE A 146 24.54 -4.89 -22.07
C ILE A 146 24.85 -5.54 -20.71
N THR A 147 25.89 -6.36 -20.68
CA THR A 147 26.30 -7.13 -19.50
C THR A 147 27.62 -6.61 -18.98
N PHE A 148 27.63 -6.29 -17.69
CA PHE A 148 28.83 -5.97 -16.93
C PHE A 148 29.30 -7.22 -16.20
N ALA A 149 30.58 -7.56 -16.30
CA ALA A 149 31.13 -8.79 -15.73
C ALA A 149 32.36 -8.50 -14.88
N ALA A 150 32.43 -9.12 -13.70
CA ALA A 150 33.57 -9.03 -12.79
C ALA A 150 33.87 -10.38 -12.12
N ASN A 151 35.08 -10.50 -11.58
CA ASN A 151 35.48 -11.67 -10.82
C ASN A 151 34.86 -11.66 -9.42
N ALA A 152 34.51 -12.85 -8.92
CA ALA A 152 34.17 -13.05 -7.52
C ALA A 152 35.25 -12.48 -6.58
N PRO A 153 34.88 -11.96 -5.40
CA PRO A 153 33.57 -12.10 -4.76
C PRO A 153 32.55 -10.98 -5.04
N TYR A 154 32.89 -9.99 -5.85
CA TYR A 154 32.09 -8.77 -5.97
C TYR A 154 31.28 -8.76 -7.26
N TYR A 155 29.95 -8.65 -7.13
CA TYR A 155 29.10 -8.32 -8.25
C TYR A 155 29.44 -6.90 -8.74
N PRO A 156 29.29 -6.59 -10.05
CA PRO A 156 29.39 -5.22 -10.54
C PRO A 156 28.29 -4.34 -9.91
N GLU A 157 28.67 -3.37 -9.07
CA GLU A 157 27.72 -2.46 -8.44
C GLU A 157 27.41 -1.30 -9.39
N ILE A 158 26.43 -1.51 -10.27
CA ILE A 158 25.99 -0.55 -11.28
C ILE A 158 24.50 -0.32 -11.10
N ASP A 159 24.08 0.93 -11.03
CA ASP A 159 22.69 1.28 -10.77
C ASP A 159 22.07 2.13 -11.87
N ALA A 160 22.84 2.71 -12.79
CA ALA A 160 22.31 3.41 -13.95
C ALA A 160 23.24 3.33 -15.16
N ILE A 161 22.67 3.20 -16.36
CA ILE A 161 23.40 3.35 -17.61
C ILE A 161 22.74 4.37 -18.54
N GLN A 162 23.55 5.01 -19.36
CA GLN A 162 23.16 5.98 -20.37
C GLN A 162 23.75 5.59 -21.72
N VAL A 163 22.95 5.66 -22.78
CA VAL A 163 23.36 5.34 -24.15
C VAL A 163 23.12 6.56 -25.02
N GLU A 164 24.17 7.10 -25.63
CA GLU A 164 24.12 8.38 -26.37
C GLU A 164 24.86 8.30 -27.71
N ASP A 165 24.56 9.19 -28.66
CA ASP A 165 25.27 9.23 -29.95
C ASP A 165 26.73 9.66 -29.83
N GLU A 166 26.99 10.60 -28.91
CA GLU A 166 28.26 11.28 -28.76
C GLU A 166 28.72 11.32 -27.30
N ALA A 167 30.02 11.15 -27.06
CA ALA A 167 30.59 11.12 -25.72
C ALA A 167 30.39 12.43 -24.94
N SER A 168 30.17 13.56 -25.61
CA SER A 168 29.83 14.84 -24.97
C SER A 168 28.41 14.90 -24.41
N ALA A 169 27.51 14.04 -24.87
CA ALA A 169 26.14 13.94 -24.37
C ALA A 169 26.03 13.07 -23.11
N LEU A 170 27.03 12.22 -22.85
CA LEU A 170 27.11 11.46 -21.61
C LEU A 170 27.21 12.40 -20.39
N LEU A 171 26.50 12.05 -19.33
CA LEU A 171 26.70 12.64 -18.01
C LEU A 171 28.18 12.49 -17.62
N LYS A 172 28.74 13.49 -16.95
CA LYS A 172 30.14 13.46 -16.49
C LYS A 172 30.25 13.21 -15.00
N GLU A 173 29.25 13.67 -14.26
CA GLU A 173 29.10 13.47 -12.83
C GLU A 173 27.60 13.56 -12.51
N ASP A 174 27.15 12.84 -11.50
CA ASP A 174 25.80 13.01 -10.97
C ASP A 174 25.78 14.21 -10.01
N PRO A 175 25.19 15.36 -10.40
CA PRO A 175 25.23 16.56 -9.56
C PRO A 175 24.40 16.40 -8.28
N MET A 176 23.29 15.64 -8.31
CA MET A 176 22.50 15.40 -7.10
C MET A 176 23.28 14.54 -6.12
N TYR A 177 23.91 13.45 -6.58
CA TYR A 177 24.76 12.62 -5.73
C TYR A 177 26.00 13.39 -5.22
N LYS A 178 26.61 14.24 -6.05
CA LYS A 178 27.77 15.05 -5.65
C LYS A 178 27.41 16.10 -4.60
N ASP A 179 26.34 16.85 -4.79
CA ASP A 179 25.83 17.78 -3.79
C ASP A 179 25.41 17.04 -2.53
N PHE A 180 24.81 15.86 -2.69
CA PHE A 180 24.53 14.92 -1.62
C PHE A 180 25.80 14.63 -0.82
N ILE A 181 26.91 14.18 -1.42
CA ILE A 181 28.18 13.90 -0.71
C ILE A 181 28.75 15.17 -0.04
N LYS A 182 28.79 16.29 -0.76
CA LYS A 182 29.34 17.56 -0.26
C LYS A 182 28.63 18.08 0.99
N GLN A 183 27.31 17.90 1.09
CA GLN A 183 26.54 18.36 2.25
C GLN A 183 26.81 17.51 3.50
N ILE A 184 27.19 16.25 3.35
CA ILE A 184 27.36 15.32 4.48
C ILE A 184 28.79 15.14 4.93
N SER A 185 29.77 15.55 4.12
CA SER A 185 31.19 15.55 4.47
C SER A 185 31.58 16.70 5.42
N ALA A 186 30.64 17.56 5.82
CA ALA A 186 30.89 18.61 6.81
C ALA A 186 30.96 18.01 8.24
N PRO A 187 31.94 18.40 9.07
CA PRO A 187 32.11 17.85 10.42
C PRO A 187 30.84 17.98 11.26
N LYS A 188 30.42 16.91 11.93
CA LYS A 188 29.21 16.89 12.78
C LYS A 188 29.55 16.58 14.23
N ASN A 189 29.15 17.47 15.13
CA ASN A 189 29.06 17.16 16.56
C ASN A 189 27.72 16.44 16.82
N LEU A 190 27.66 15.14 16.58
CA LEU A 190 26.52 14.35 17.04
C LEU A 190 26.61 14.21 18.57
N GLY A 191 25.58 14.63 19.29
CA GLY A 191 25.51 14.45 20.74
C GLY A 191 25.69 12.98 21.15
N ASN A 192 26.04 12.76 22.42
CA ASN A 192 26.35 11.42 22.94
C ASN A 192 25.11 10.50 23.08
N GLU A 193 23.89 11.03 22.99
CA GLU A 193 22.67 10.25 23.14
C GLU A 193 22.28 9.50 21.85
N LYS A 194 22.09 8.18 21.95
CA LYS A 194 21.45 7.39 20.88
C LYS A 194 19.96 7.70 20.85
N LEU A 195 19.45 8.14 19.70
CA LEU A 195 18.02 8.37 19.48
C LEU A 195 17.33 7.07 19.02
N ASP A 196 16.66 6.42 19.97
CA ASP A 196 15.83 5.24 19.71
C ASP A 196 14.68 5.55 18.72
N GLN A 197 14.31 4.55 17.91
CA GLN A 197 13.28 4.66 16.88
C GLN A 197 11.93 5.17 17.42
N ASP A 198 11.50 4.71 18.59
CA ASP A 198 10.20 5.11 19.16
C ASP A 198 10.19 6.60 19.53
N LYS A 199 11.33 7.13 19.98
CA LYS A 199 11.46 8.57 20.27
C LYS A 199 11.42 9.39 18.99
N VAL A 200 12.03 8.89 17.91
CA VAL A 200 12.01 9.53 16.59
C VAL A 200 10.59 9.58 16.03
N ASP A 201 9.89 8.45 16.02
CA ASP A 201 8.51 8.39 15.52
C ASP A 201 7.60 9.34 16.28
N ASN A 202 7.71 9.40 17.61
CA ASN A 202 6.94 10.32 18.44
C ASN A 202 7.25 11.80 18.14
N LEU A 203 8.52 12.14 17.90
CA LEU A 203 8.93 13.51 17.56
C LEU A 203 8.39 13.90 16.17
N LEU A 204 8.56 13.03 15.17
CA LEU A 204 8.11 13.28 13.81
C LEU A 204 6.57 13.35 13.73
N CYS A 205 5.85 12.51 14.48
CA CYS A 205 4.39 12.60 14.58
C CYS A 205 3.93 13.96 15.12
N LYS A 206 4.53 14.46 16.21
CA LYS A 206 4.22 15.80 16.74
C LYS A 206 4.53 16.91 15.74
N LEU A 207 5.67 16.83 15.06
CA LEU A 207 6.03 17.80 14.01
C LEU A 207 5.04 17.76 12.85
N ALA A 208 4.56 16.57 12.44
CA ALA A 208 3.55 16.43 11.41
C ALA A 208 2.20 17.06 11.81
N GLU A 209 1.83 16.99 13.09
CA GLU A 209 0.62 17.63 13.63
C GLU A 209 0.73 19.16 13.67
N GLU A 210 1.91 19.72 13.95
CA GLU A 210 2.14 21.16 14.11
C GLU A 210 2.49 21.87 12.80
N LYS A 211 3.28 21.23 11.93
CA LYS A 211 3.84 21.76 10.68
C LYS A 211 4.10 20.62 9.71
N ALA A 212 3.05 20.07 9.11
CA ALA A 212 3.21 19.08 8.04
C ALA A 212 4.04 19.67 6.88
N ILE A 213 5.33 19.36 6.85
CA ILE A 213 6.21 19.66 5.72
C ILE A 213 6.39 18.34 4.98
N THR A 214 5.68 18.20 3.86
CA THR A 214 5.80 17.08 2.94
C THR A 214 6.39 17.61 1.65
N ARG A 215 7.71 17.77 1.59
CA ARG A 215 8.36 18.04 0.31
C ARG A 215 8.63 16.70 -0.37
N SER A 216 7.95 16.50 -1.50
CA SER A 216 8.22 15.39 -2.42
C SER A 216 9.57 15.60 -3.12
N ALA A 217 10.14 14.54 -3.68
CA ALA A 217 11.36 14.55 -4.50
C ALA A 217 11.30 15.53 -5.70
N TYR A 218 10.10 16.02 -6.05
CA TYR A 218 9.83 16.83 -7.24
C TYR A 218 9.57 18.32 -6.97
N GLU A 219 9.64 18.81 -5.72
CA GLU A 219 9.66 20.26 -5.52
C GLU A 219 11.04 20.79 -5.93
N THR A 220 11.09 21.75 -6.84
CA THR A 220 12.28 22.37 -7.46
C THR A 220 13.22 23.10 -6.47
N GLY A 221 13.12 22.82 -5.17
CA GLY A 221 13.91 23.42 -4.10
C GLY A 221 14.86 22.43 -3.42
N HIS A 222 16.08 22.88 -3.16
CA HIS A 222 17.19 22.13 -2.55
C HIS A 222 17.02 21.74 -1.05
N ASN A 223 15.83 21.94 -0.46
CA ASN A 223 15.55 21.58 0.93
C ASN A 223 14.63 20.35 0.97
N TRP A 224 15.22 19.17 1.02
CA TRP A 224 14.50 17.89 1.06
C TRP A 224 14.17 17.50 2.50
N GLN A 225 12.91 17.64 2.91
CA GLN A 225 12.43 17.18 4.24
C GLN A 225 11.12 16.41 4.06
N VAL A 226 11.12 15.17 4.54
CA VAL A 226 9.99 14.26 4.50
C VAL A 226 9.63 13.89 5.94
N THR A 227 8.35 14.00 6.30
CA THR A 227 7.88 13.63 7.64
C THR A 227 6.91 12.46 7.53
N PRO A 228 7.35 11.23 7.86
CA PRO A 228 6.48 10.06 7.88
C PRO A 228 5.37 10.20 8.91
N ARG A 229 4.18 9.69 8.58
CA ARG A 229 3.04 9.71 9.52
C ARG A 229 2.18 8.47 9.39
N THR A 230 1.42 8.17 10.44
CA THR A 230 0.45 7.08 10.46
C THR A 230 -0.95 7.69 10.40
N LEU A 231 -1.73 7.29 9.40
CA LEU A 231 -3.14 7.64 9.31
C LEU A 231 -3.99 6.66 10.14
N GLU A 232 -5.12 7.13 10.67
CA GLU A 232 -6.14 6.25 11.24
C GLU A 232 -6.61 5.23 10.18
N ASN A 233 -6.80 3.98 10.60
CA ASN A 233 -7.25 2.89 9.73
C ASN A 233 -8.24 1.99 10.48
N PRO A 234 -9.52 2.41 10.57
CA PRO A 234 -10.56 1.65 11.26
C PRO A 234 -10.67 0.22 10.71
N ASP A 235 -10.73 -0.79 11.58
CA ASP A 235 -10.73 -2.22 11.24
C ASP A 235 -9.50 -2.73 10.47
N GLY A 236 -8.45 -1.91 10.31
CA GLY A 236 -7.20 -2.30 9.66
C GLY A 236 -6.51 -3.46 10.37
N ASN A 237 -6.02 -4.45 9.61
CA ASN A 237 -5.28 -5.61 10.13
C ASN A 237 -3.81 -5.61 9.76
N TYR A 238 -3.30 -4.51 9.23
CA TYR A 238 -1.93 -4.37 8.76
C TYR A 238 -1.30 -3.13 9.36
N GLN A 239 0.03 -3.04 9.30
CA GLN A 239 0.74 -1.83 9.68
C GLN A 239 1.05 -1.00 8.45
N HIS A 240 1.00 0.32 8.61
CA HIS A 240 1.37 1.26 7.55
C HIS A 240 2.04 2.51 8.08
N LYS A 241 2.79 3.14 7.19
CA LYS A 241 3.35 4.48 7.38
C LYS A 241 3.35 5.15 6.02
N ILE A 242 2.80 6.35 5.94
CA ILE A 242 2.76 7.12 4.69
C ILE A 242 3.89 8.16 4.67
N CYS A 243 4.32 8.54 3.47
CA CYS A 243 5.42 9.49 3.26
C CYS A 243 6.72 9.06 3.96
N VAL A 244 7.11 7.80 3.84
CA VAL A 244 8.40 7.27 4.31
C VAL A 244 9.50 7.72 3.34
N PRO A 245 10.64 8.26 3.82
CA PRO A 245 11.73 8.69 2.95
C PRO A 245 12.39 7.48 2.26
N ILE A 246 12.72 7.67 0.99
CA ILE A 246 13.54 6.77 0.20
C ILE A 246 14.93 7.40 0.09
N THR A 247 15.91 6.74 0.69
CA THR A 247 17.32 7.19 0.72
C THR A 247 18.25 6.04 0.51
N TYR A 248 19.32 6.28 -0.24
CA TYR A 248 20.37 5.29 -0.37
C TYR A 248 21.10 5.09 0.96
N THR A 249 21.16 3.84 1.39
CA THR A 249 22.11 3.37 2.39
C THR A 249 22.97 2.29 1.75
N TYR A 250 24.20 2.13 2.23
CA TYR A 250 25.09 1.13 1.65
C TYR A 250 24.49 -0.27 1.68
N HIS A 251 24.44 -0.89 0.52
CA HIS A 251 24.22 -2.32 0.38
C HIS A 251 25.07 -2.84 -0.78
N ARG A 252 25.45 -4.12 -0.69
CA ARG A 252 26.16 -4.84 -1.76
C ARG A 252 25.81 -6.32 -1.75
N LYS A 253 25.64 -6.89 -2.93
CA LYS A 253 25.60 -8.34 -3.17
C LYS A 253 27.01 -8.91 -3.31
N LEU A 254 27.29 -10.05 -2.67
CA LEU A 254 28.59 -10.71 -2.63
C LEU A 254 28.43 -12.20 -2.96
N SER A 255 29.34 -12.79 -3.73
CA SER A 255 29.47 -14.25 -3.87
C SER A 255 30.71 -14.71 -3.14
N LEU A 256 30.53 -15.29 -1.95
CA LEU A 256 31.63 -15.63 -1.04
C LEU A 256 31.95 -17.12 -1.13
N THR A 257 33.25 -17.45 -1.06
CA THR A 257 33.70 -18.83 -0.84
C THR A 257 33.63 -19.16 0.64
N LYS A 258 33.59 -20.45 0.99
CA LYS A 258 33.60 -20.88 2.39
C LYS A 258 34.86 -20.36 3.10
N GLY A 259 34.69 -19.66 4.22
CA GLY A 259 35.82 -19.12 4.99
C GLY A 259 35.40 -18.15 6.09
N THR A 260 36.39 -17.65 6.82
CA THR A 260 36.18 -16.58 7.81
C THR A 260 36.31 -15.23 7.14
N TYR A 261 35.28 -14.41 7.25
CA TYR A 261 35.27 -13.03 6.76
C TYR A 261 35.07 -12.07 7.92
N THR A 262 35.72 -10.92 7.84
CA THR A 262 35.47 -9.78 8.72
C THR A 262 35.08 -8.58 7.88
N PHE A 263 33.87 -8.07 8.10
CA PHE A 263 33.42 -6.79 7.59
C PHE A 263 33.39 -5.77 8.72
N MET A 264 33.85 -4.56 8.48
CA MET A 264 33.87 -3.50 9.49
C MET A 264 33.62 -2.14 8.84
N THR A 265 33.07 -1.22 9.63
CA THR A 265 33.00 0.20 9.28
C THR A 265 34.10 0.99 10.00
N GLY A 266 34.46 2.14 9.44
CA GLY A 266 35.35 3.12 10.08
C GLY A 266 35.02 4.54 9.63
N PRO A 267 35.53 5.56 10.35
CA PRO A 267 35.31 6.95 10.00
C PRO A 267 36.01 7.30 8.68
N ILE A 268 35.53 8.35 8.03
CA ILE A 268 36.25 9.02 6.94
C ILE A 268 37.35 9.94 7.50
N ASP A 269 38.27 10.39 6.64
CA ASP A 269 39.32 11.31 7.05
C ASP A 269 38.73 12.61 7.63
N GLY A 270 39.11 12.93 8.87
CA GLY A 270 38.62 14.11 9.59
C GLY A 270 37.48 13.84 10.58
N ASP A 271 36.83 12.67 10.49
CA ASP A 271 35.80 12.23 11.45
C ASP A 271 36.40 11.33 12.55
N ASP A 272 35.69 11.22 13.68
CA ASP A 272 36.01 10.28 14.74
C ASP A 272 35.09 9.05 14.74
N PHE A 273 35.41 8.05 15.57
CA PHE A 273 34.63 6.81 15.71
C PHE A 273 33.24 6.99 16.36
N TYR A 274 32.81 8.22 16.64
CA TYR A 274 31.50 8.56 17.23
C TYR A 274 30.66 9.45 16.30
N SER A 275 31.23 9.90 15.18
CA SER A 275 30.64 10.82 14.22
C SER A 275 29.49 10.21 13.41
N VAL A 276 29.45 8.88 13.28
CA VAL A 276 28.37 8.10 12.66
C VAL A 276 28.08 6.85 13.52
N ASP A 277 26.84 6.35 13.50
CA ASP A 277 26.38 5.18 14.27
C ASP A 277 25.82 4.11 13.31
N PRO A 278 26.68 3.41 12.55
CA PRO A 278 26.25 2.45 11.54
C PRO A 278 25.85 1.09 12.13
N VAL A 279 24.69 0.60 11.71
CA VAL A 279 24.23 -0.77 11.95
C VAL A 279 24.51 -1.62 10.72
N MET A 280 25.20 -2.75 10.89
CA MET A 280 25.58 -3.68 9.84
C MET A 280 24.78 -4.98 9.91
N TYR A 281 24.32 -5.44 8.75
CA TYR A 281 23.71 -6.75 8.55
C TYR A 281 24.50 -7.51 7.48
N LEU A 282 24.65 -8.81 7.68
CA LEU A 282 25.17 -9.74 6.67
C LEU A 282 24.28 -10.97 6.67
N TYR A 283 23.68 -11.32 5.54
CA TYR A 283 22.85 -12.53 5.46
C TYR A 283 22.99 -13.25 4.12
N LYS A 284 22.88 -14.58 4.17
CA LYS A 284 22.87 -15.47 3.01
C LYS A 284 21.49 -15.42 2.35
N ILE A 285 21.42 -15.18 1.05
CA ILE A 285 20.16 -14.86 0.36
C ILE A 285 19.19 -16.05 0.34
N ASP A 286 19.71 -17.25 0.10
CA ASP A 286 18.96 -18.51 -0.02
C ASP A 286 18.87 -19.30 1.30
N ASP A 287 19.59 -18.89 2.35
CA ASP A 287 19.47 -19.46 3.70
C ASP A 287 19.65 -18.40 4.82
N PRO A 288 18.74 -17.42 4.88
CA PRO A 288 18.84 -16.31 5.84
C PRO A 288 18.60 -16.74 7.29
N HIS A 289 17.91 -17.87 7.51
CA HIS A 289 17.58 -18.34 8.86
C HIS A 289 18.80 -18.88 9.60
N ASN A 290 19.66 -19.62 8.89
CA ASN A 290 20.87 -20.19 9.49
C ASN A 290 22.06 -19.23 9.42
N TYR A 291 22.11 -18.36 8.41
CA TYR A 291 23.25 -17.49 8.13
C TYR A 291 22.84 -16.03 7.99
N SER A 292 22.44 -15.43 9.11
CA SER A 292 22.24 -13.99 9.24
C SER A 292 22.90 -13.45 10.50
N TYR A 293 23.56 -12.31 10.35
CA TYR A 293 24.40 -11.65 11.35
C TYR A 293 24.06 -10.16 11.42
N TYR A 294 24.22 -9.61 12.61
CA TYR A 294 23.92 -8.22 12.94
C TYR A 294 24.98 -7.69 13.90
N ASN A 295 25.38 -6.44 13.72
CA ASN A 295 26.15 -5.68 14.72
C ASN A 295 25.89 -4.18 14.57
N ASP A 296 25.68 -3.47 15.67
CA ASP A 296 25.60 -2.00 15.73
C ASP A 296 26.91 -1.39 16.23
N ASP A 297 27.42 -1.86 17.37
CA ASP A 297 28.67 -1.38 17.95
C ASP A 297 29.70 -2.51 18.08
N ALA A 298 30.95 -2.25 17.69
CA ALA A 298 32.07 -3.15 17.92
C ALA A 298 33.00 -2.66 19.03
N SER A 299 33.39 -3.58 19.92
CA SER A 299 34.29 -3.29 21.04
C SER A 299 35.61 -2.66 20.53
N GLY A 300 35.98 -1.52 21.10
CA GLY A 300 37.17 -0.77 20.72
C GLY A 300 37.04 0.08 19.45
N ARG A 301 35.84 0.22 18.86
CA ARG A 301 35.59 0.99 17.62
C ARG A 301 34.50 2.07 17.77
N GLY A 302 34.26 2.55 18.99
CA GLY A 302 33.23 3.57 19.23
C GLY A 302 31.84 3.07 18.79
N ARG A 303 31.19 3.80 17.88
CA ARG A 303 29.87 3.48 17.31
C ARG A 303 29.93 2.66 16.01
N HIS A 304 31.12 2.28 15.55
CA HIS A 304 31.28 1.56 14.30
C HIS A 304 31.07 0.05 14.47
N SER A 305 30.35 -0.54 13.52
CA SER A 305 30.01 -1.97 13.49
C SER A 305 31.10 -2.85 12.87
N GLN A 306 31.15 -4.10 13.35
CA GLN A 306 31.98 -5.18 12.81
C GLN A 306 31.24 -6.53 12.89
N ILE A 307 31.28 -7.29 11.80
CA ILE A 307 30.85 -8.69 11.76
C ILE A 307 32.05 -9.56 11.39
N THR A 308 32.38 -10.52 12.26
CA THR A 308 33.34 -11.60 11.97
C THR A 308 32.61 -12.92 12.03
N ALA A 309 32.56 -13.66 10.92
CA ALA A 309 31.83 -14.92 10.83
C ALA A 309 32.53 -15.93 9.91
N THR A 310 32.40 -17.21 10.25
CA THR A 310 32.75 -18.32 9.35
C THR A 310 31.53 -18.64 8.50
N LEU A 311 31.62 -18.35 7.22
CA LEU A 311 30.51 -18.40 6.27
C LEU A 311 30.63 -19.64 5.36
N PRO A 312 29.53 -20.35 5.05
CA PRO A 312 29.50 -21.25 3.90
C PRO A 312 29.67 -20.47 2.59
N ALA A 313 29.88 -21.21 1.49
CA ALA A 313 29.86 -20.59 0.17
C ALA A 313 28.42 -20.18 -0.21
N GLY A 314 28.29 -19.11 -0.99
CA GLY A 314 27.02 -18.67 -1.55
C GLY A 314 26.92 -17.15 -1.67
N ASP A 315 25.73 -16.69 -2.06
CA ASP A 315 25.44 -15.27 -2.21
C ASP A 315 24.95 -14.64 -0.90
N TYR A 316 25.47 -13.45 -0.62
CA TYR A 316 25.18 -12.67 0.58
C TYR A 316 24.82 -11.23 0.23
N TYR A 317 23.98 -10.60 1.06
CA TYR A 317 23.88 -9.15 1.12
C TYR A 317 24.59 -8.62 2.36
N LEU A 318 25.44 -7.61 2.15
CA LEU A 318 25.98 -6.75 3.20
C LEU A 318 25.19 -5.44 3.17
N VAL A 319 24.49 -5.10 4.24
CA VAL A 319 23.65 -3.89 4.35
C VAL A 319 24.11 -3.08 5.54
N ILE A 320 24.31 -1.77 5.38
CA ILE A 320 24.74 -0.87 6.45
C ILE A 320 23.80 0.33 6.47
N ARG A 321 23.14 0.58 7.60
CA ARG A 321 22.20 1.69 7.81
C ARG A 321 22.60 2.58 8.98
N ALA A 322 21.97 3.74 9.11
CA ALA A 322 22.10 4.58 10.30
C ALA A 322 21.32 3.95 11.47
N TYR A 323 21.83 4.00 12.70
CA TYR A 323 21.12 3.50 13.87
C TYR A 323 19.75 4.16 14.06
N SER A 324 19.65 5.47 13.80
CA SER A 324 18.42 6.25 13.98
C SER A 324 17.80 6.61 12.63
N SER A 325 16.51 6.31 12.44
CA SER A 325 15.80 6.70 11.20
C SER A 325 15.50 8.19 11.12
N SER A 326 15.68 8.95 12.20
CA SER A 326 15.51 10.41 12.21
C SER A 326 16.35 11.06 11.12
N TYR A 327 17.56 10.54 10.92
CA TYR A 327 18.49 11.02 9.94
C TYR A 327 17.93 10.96 8.53
N ALA A 328 17.20 9.91 8.15
CA ALA A 328 16.57 9.76 6.83
C ALA A 328 15.47 10.80 6.55
N SER A 329 14.96 11.47 7.59
CA SER A 329 13.92 12.51 7.48
C SER A 329 14.47 13.94 7.62
N THR A 330 15.79 14.11 7.79
CA THR A 330 16.44 15.44 7.87
C THR A 330 16.57 16.10 6.49
N THR A 331 16.96 17.38 6.45
CA THR A 331 17.28 18.11 5.20
C THR A 331 18.33 17.42 4.34
N THR A 332 19.27 16.73 4.98
CA THR A 332 20.27 15.90 4.30
C THR A 332 19.79 14.46 4.09
N GLY A 333 18.75 14.05 4.82
CA GLY A 333 18.21 12.70 5.00
C GLY A 333 19.22 11.57 5.12
N ARG A 334 20.29 11.77 5.90
CA ARG A 334 21.20 10.69 6.35
C ARG A 334 22.10 11.14 7.49
N GLN A 335 22.79 10.19 8.10
CA GLN A 335 23.63 10.46 9.26
C GLN A 335 24.99 11.03 8.85
N GLY A 336 25.69 10.37 7.94
CA GLY A 336 27.03 10.75 7.52
C GLY A 336 27.65 9.74 6.54
N LEU A 337 28.98 9.79 6.44
CA LEU A 337 29.80 8.94 5.58
C LEU A 337 30.62 7.95 6.40
N ILE A 338 30.87 6.77 5.83
CA ILE A 338 31.77 5.77 6.41
C ILE A 338 32.72 5.22 5.36
N ASN A 339 33.82 4.64 5.82
CA ASN A 339 34.61 3.69 5.07
C ASN A 339 34.17 2.26 5.43
N VAL A 340 34.09 1.39 4.42
CA VAL A 340 33.77 -0.04 4.58
C VAL A 340 35.04 -0.84 4.32
N TYR A 341 35.34 -1.82 5.18
CA TYR A 341 36.51 -2.68 5.05
C TYR A 341 36.11 -4.15 5.06
N GLN A 342 36.89 -4.96 4.33
CA GLN A 342 36.83 -6.41 4.34
C GLN A 342 38.22 -6.96 4.68
N ASN A 343 38.27 -7.83 5.69
CA ASN A 343 39.50 -8.47 6.17
C ASN A 343 40.63 -7.46 6.45
N GLY A 344 40.28 -6.29 6.99
CA GLY A 344 41.20 -5.21 7.34
C GLY A 344 41.66 -4.32 6.18
N SER A 345 41.29 -4.65 4.94
CA SER A 345 41.56 -3.82 3.76
C SER A 345 40.34 -2.98 3.41
N ILE A 346 40.55 -1.76 2.92
CA ILE A 346 39.45 -0.92 2.47
C ILE A 346 38.72 -1.59 1.31
N LEU A 347 37.39 -1.55 1.36
CA LEU A 347 36.48 -2.09 0.34
C LEU A 347 35.84 -0.94 -0.44
N ASN A 348 35.23 0.03 0.25
CA ASN A 348 34.71 1.28 -0.32
C ASN A 348 34.93 2.45 0.62
N SER A 349 35.10 3.62 0.02
CA SER A 349 35.30 4.87 0.73
C SER A 349 34.05 5.75 0.68
N GLN A 350 33.96 6.72 1.59
CA GLN A 350 32.99 7.82 1.57
C GLN A 350 31.56 7.38 1.22
N THR A 351 31.11 6.32 1.88
CA THR A 351 29.83 5.70 1.58
C THR A 351 28.75 6.25 2.52
N PRO A 352 27.58 6.67 2.01
CA PRO A 352 26.52 7.22 2.86
C PRO A 352 25.81 6.16 3.70
N VAL A 353 25.39 6.60 4.90
CA VAL A 353 24.67 5.78 5.87
C VAL A 353 23.33 6.44 6.22
N ALA A 354 22.23 5.80 5.81
CA ALA A 354 20.87 6.33 5.87
C ALA A 354 19.85 5.22 6.21
N GLY A 355 18.65 5.30 5.62
CA GLY A 355 17.60 4.28 5.72
C GLY A 355 16.58 4.56 6.83
N TYR A 356 15.31 4.27 6.53
CA TYR A 356 14.21 4.45 7.48
C TYR A 356 13.61 3.11 7.86
N VAL A 357 13.52 2.82 9.15
CA VAL A 357 12.91 1.60 9.66
C VAL A 357 11.47 1.88 10.08
N VAL A 358 10.53 1.19 9.46
CA VAL A 358 9.11 1.20 9.81
C VAL A 358 8.79 -0.04 10.64
N ASP A 359 8.13 0.13 11.79
CA ASP A 359 7.59 -1.01 12.54
C ASP A 359 6.37 -1.58 11.80
N VAL A 360 6.50 -2.81 11.29
CA VAL A 360 5.45 -3.52 10.55
C VAL A 360 4.98 -4.78 11.29
N ASP A 361 5.07 -4.72 12.62
CA ASP A 361 4.69 -5.78 13.55
C ASP A 361 3.18 -6.11 13.48
N SER A 362 2.88 -7.39 13.24
CA SER A 362 1.50 -7.89 13.27
C SER A 362 1.45 -9.40 13.56
N PRO A 363 0.40 -9.88 14.27
CA PRO A 363 0.11 -11.30 14.50
C PRO A 363 -0.31 -12.09 13.27
N ASN A 364 -0.51 -11.46 12.12
CA ASN A 364 -1.00 -12.15 10.93
C ASN A 364 -0.09 -13.30 10.49
N THR A 365 -0.72 -14.41 10.12
CA THR A 365 -0.09 -15.62 9.57
C THR A 365 -0.66 -15.95 8.19
N GLY A 366 -0.08 -16.95 7.52
CA GLY A 366 -0.44 -17.36 6.17
C GLY A 366 0.39 -16.65 5.11
N ILE A 367 -0.15 -16.46 3.92
CA ILE A 367 0.51 -15.69 2.86
C ILE A 367 0.31 -14.21 3.16
N ILE A 368 1.40 -13.50 3.37
CA ILE A 368 1.41 -12.07 3.72
C ILE A 368 2.26 -11.27 2.74
N ASN A 369 1.93 -10.00 2.61
CA ASN A 369 2.57 -9.05 1.73
C ASN A 369 3.19 -7.90 2.53
N TYR A 370 4.37 -7.50 2.09
CA TYR A 370 5.03 -6.26 2.46
C TYR A 370 5.31 -5.52 1.17
N PHE A 371 4.99 -4.23 1.12
CA PHE A 371 5.16 -3.46 -0.09
C PHE A 371 5.26 -1.97 0.15
N THR A 372 5.83 -1.28 -0.83
CA THR A 372 5.72 0.16 -0.96
C THR A 372 4.63 0.54 -1.94
N ALA A 373 4.14 1.76 -1.87
CA ALA A 373 3.18 2.28 -2.85
C ALA A 373 3.38 3.77 -3.12
N TYR A 374 3.05 4.19 -4.34
CA TYR A 374 3.03 5.59 -4.77
C TYR A 374 4.35 6.31 -4.55
N SER A 375 5.43 5.65 -4.97
CA SER A 375 6.78 6.15 -4.79
C SER A 375 7.10 7.33 -5.72
N SER A 376 7.91 8.27 -5.23
CA SER A 376 8.51 9.36 -6.02
C SER A 376 10.00 9.14 -6.32
N GLY A 377 10.53 7.97 -5.94
CA GLY A 377 11.83 7.40 -6.30
C GLY A 377 11.67 5.89 -6.46
N ILE A 378 12.77 5.13 -6.46
CA ILE A 378 12.73 3.66 -6.65
C ILE A 378 13.13 2.97 -5.35
N PRO A 379 12.15 2.65 -4.47
CA PRO A 379 12.43 2.01 -3.21
C PRO A 379 12.95 0.58 -3.37
N ALA A 380 13.70 0.15 -2.37
CA ALA A 380 13.89 -1.26 -2.03
C ALA A 380 13.75 -1.40 -0.51
N PHE A 381 13.51 -2.60 -0.02
CA PHE A 381 13.45 -2.80 1.43
C PHE A 381 14.00 -4.13 1.91
N TYR A 382 14.38 -4.14 3.18
CA TYR A 382 14.80 -5.35 3.91
C TYR A 382 13.87 -5.60 5.10
N LEU A 383 13.58 -6.87 5.39
CA LEU A 383 12.84 -7.25 6.59
C LEU A 383 13.79 -7.69 7.70
N GLU A 384 13.81 -6.92 8.79
CA GLU A 384 14.49 -7.24 10.04
C GLU A 384 13.54 -7.98 10.97
N GLU A 385 13.92 -9.17 11.43
CA GLU A 385 13.21 -9.88 12.48
C GLU A 385 13.41 -9.18 13.84
N LYS A 386 12.31 -8.78 14.51
CA LYS A 386 12.36 -8.01 15.77
C LYS A 386 13.06 -8.74 16.92
N SER A 387 12.88 -10.06 17.02
CA SER A 387 13.41 -10.85 18.14
C SER A 387 14.93 -10.99 18.10
N SER A 388 15.50 -11.14 16.91
CA SER A 388 16.94 -11.36 16.71
C SER A 388 17.68 -10.14 16.17
N LYS A 389 16.96 -9.12 15.68
CA LYS A 389 17.46 -7.96 14.91
C LYS A 389 18.21 -8.36 13.64
N LYS A 390 17.93 -9.54 13.10
CA LYS A 390 18.59 -10.04 11.88
C LYS A 390 17.74 -9.73 10.66
N VAL A 391 18.36 -9.28 9.59
CA VAL A 391 17.70 -9.19 8.28
C VAL A 391 17.57 -10.59 7.70
N LYS A 392 16.37 -10.90 7.18
CA LYS A 392 16.06 -12.21 6.59
C LYS A 392 15.63 -12.13 5.13
N PHE A 393 14.95 -11.06 4.74
CA PHE A 393 14.33 -10.98 3.42
C PHE A 393 14.55 -9.62 2.76
N PHE A 394 14.43 -9.62 1.43
CA PHE A 394 14.55 -8.45 0.58
C PHE A 394 13.27 -8.31 -0.26
N GLY A 395 12.74 -7.10 -0.35
CA GLY A 395 11.65 -6.74 -1.25
C GLY A 395 12.19 -6.05 -2.49
N GLU A 396 11.70 -6.49 -3.63
CA GLU A 396 12.21 -6.09 -4.95
C GLU A 396 11.18 -5.32 -5.75
N THR A 397 11.66 -4.43 -6.60
CA THR A 397 10.90 -3.73 -7.64
C THR A 397 10.56 -4.68 -8.79
N TYR A 398 9.64 -4.31 -9.68
CA TYR A 398 9.19 -5.14 -10.81
C TYR A 398 8.68 -6.53 -10.37
N PHE A 399 8.21 -6.63 -9.12
CA PHE A 399 7.66 -7.87 -8.59
C PHE A 399 6.46 -8.33 -9.42
N TYR A 400 6.47 -9.59 -9.84
CA TYR A 400 5.38 -10.20 -10.60
C TYR A 400 5.28 -11.69 -10.31
N VAL A 401 4.07 -12.19 -10.05
CA VAL A 401 3.82 -13.63 -9.97
C VAL A 401 2.47 -13.93 -10.61
N PRO A 402 2.38 -14.71 -11.70
CA PRO A 402 1.12 -15.02 -12.34
C PRO A 402 0.23 -15.95 -11.48
N PRO A 403 -1.10 -15.83 -11.54
CA PRO A 403 -1.83 -14.80 -12.27
C PRO A 403 -1.81 -13.46 -11.50
N MET A 404 -1.41 -12.39 -12.18
CA MET A 404 -1.31 -11.03 -11.65
C MET A 404 -1.49 -10.04 -12.82
N GLU A 405 -2.18 -8.94 -12.58
CA GLU A 405 -2.30 -7.81 -13.50
C GLU A 405 -1.56 -6.58 -12.98
N GLN A 406 -1.43 -6.40 -11.65
CA GLN A 406 -0.68 -5.29 -11.11
C GLN A 406 0.81 -5.46 -11.38
N MET A 407 1.34 -4.56 -12.20
CA MET A 407 2.78 -4.38 -12.36
C MET A 407 3.29 -3.45 -11.27
N TRP A 408 4.22 -3.93 -10.45
CA TRP A 408 4.75 -3.15 -9.33
C TRP A 408 5.79 -2.11 -9.77
N PHE A 409 6.36 -2.23 -10.97
CA PHE A 409 7.32 -1.29 -11.57
C PHE A 409 8.33 -0.77 -10.53
N ASP A 410 8.25 0.51 -10.18
CA ASP A 410 9.17 1.15 -9.23
C ASP A 410 8.86 0.84 -7.76
N ASP A 411 7.62 0.47 -7.42
CA ASP A 411 7.27 0.05 -6.07
C ASP A 411 7.82 -1.34 -5.77
N ALA A 412 8.33 -1.52 -4.55
CA ALA A 412 8.89 -2.79 -4.09
C ALA A 412 7.82 -3.66 -3.43
N ARG A 413 7.88 -4.97 -3.63
CA ARG A 413 7.04 -5.95 -2.93
C ARG A 413 7.82 -7.19 -2.53
N LEU A 414 7.38 -7.78 -1.42
CA LEU A 414 7.76 -9.10 -0.96
C LEU A 414 6.50 -9.85 -0.54
N ARG A 415 6.38 -11.09 -1.00
CA ARG A 415 5.38 -12.03 -0.54
C ARG A 415 6.04 -13.14 0.27
N LEU A 416 5.52 -13.37 1.47
CA LEU A 416 6.09 -14.31 2.44
C LEU A 416 4.99 -15.27 2.93
N THR A 417 5.33 -16.56 3.04
CA THR A 417 4.53 -17.48 3.85
C THR A 417 5.02 -17.39 5.29
N LYS A 418 4.17 -16.86 6.18
CA LYS A 418 4.47 -16.70 7.61
C LYS A 418 3.72 -17.76 8.44
N PRO A 419 4.43 -18.76 8.98
CA PRO A 419 3.84 -19.89 9.69
C PRO A 419 3.45 -19.55 11.14
N SER A 420 4.15 -18.61 11.78
CA SER A 420 3.99 -18.33 13.21
C SER A 420 3.58 -16.89 13.48
N ALA A 421 2.66 -16.74 14.42
CA ALA A 421 2.32 -15.46 15.01
C ALA A 421 3.40 -14.95 15.98
N ASN A 422 4.60 -15.53 16.02
CA ASN A 422 5.76 -14.97 16.72
C ASN A 422 6.77 -14.32 15.77
N ASP A 423 6.68 -14.59 14.46
CA ASP A 423 7.60 -14.02 13.49
C ASP A 423 7.21 -12.55 13.26
N ARG A 424 8.03 -11.63 13.75
CA ARG A 424 7.72 -10.18 13.74
C ARG A 424 8.79 -9.40 13.04
N TYR A 425 8.37 -8.42 12.25
CA TYR A 425 9.24 -7.73 11.32
C TYR A 425 9.20 -6.23 11.49
N ARG A 426 10.35 -5.61 11.24
CA ARG A 426 10.47 -4.21 10.85
C ARG A 426 10.92 -4.15 9.39
N MET A 427 10.55 -3.08 8.71
CA MET A 427 10.88 -2.86 7.31
C MET A 427 11.86 -1.71 7.18
N LEU A 428 13.11 -2.02 6.80
CA LEU A 428 14.13 -1.03 6.45
C LEU A 428 13.91 -0.60 5.00
N VAL A 429 13.44 0.63 4.79
CA VAL A 429 13.28 1.25 3.48
C VAL A 429 14.57 1.95 3.07
N THR A 430 15.00 1.69 1.83
CA THR A 430 16.15 2.28 1.12
C THR A 430 15.77 2.45 -0.35
N CYS A 431 16.72 2.77 -1.21
CA CYS A 431 16.60 2.61 -2.67
C CYS A 431 17.60 1.62 -3.25
N VAL A 432 17.34 1.21 -4.50
CA VAL A 432 18.12 0.23 -5.26
C VAL A 432 19.56 0.68 -5.57
N GLY A 433 19.83 1.99 -5.60
CA GLY A 433 21.15 2.56 -5.90
C GLY A 433 21.32 3.98 -5.35
N ALA A 434 22.43 4.62 -5.67
CA ALA A 434 22.79 5.96 -5.20
C ALA A 434 22.64 7.05 -6.28
N PHE A 435 22.27 6.70 -7.51
CA PHE A 435 21.94 7.66 -8.56
C PHE A 435 20.77 8.58 -8.17
N GLY A 436 20.85 9.86 -8.55
CA GLY A 436 19.92 10.91 -8.13
C GLY A 436 18.44 10.62 -8.38
N ALA A 437 18.10 9.81 -9.39
CA ALA A 437 16.73 9.41 -9.70
C ALA A 437 16.08 8.50 -8.63
N TYR A 438 16.87 7.93 -7.72
CA TYR A 438 16.39 6.95 -6.74
C TYR A 438 15.85 7.54 -5.45
N TYR A 439 16.10 8.81 -5.18
CA TYR A 439 15.71 9.47 -3.94
C TYR A 439 14.25 9.94 -3.98
N GLY A 440 13.54 9.82 -2.85
CA GLY A 440 12.18 10.35 -2.76
C GLY A 440 11.43 9.93 -1.52
N ASN A 441 10.16 9.56 -1.69
CA ASN A 441 9.33 9.00 -0.63
C ASN A 441 8.34 7.96 -1.18
N CYS A 442 7.81 7.13 -0.30
CA CYS A 442 6.76 6.14 -0.58
C CYS A 442 5.80 6.00 0.60
N ASP A 443 4.71 5.27 0.38
CA ASP A 443 3.98 4.63 1.47
C ASP A 443 4.50 3.23 1.72
N VAL A 444 4.37 2.77 2.95
CA VAL A 444 4.77 1.44 3.41
C VAL A 444 3.56 0.72 3.97
N TYR A 445 3.39 -0.53 3.55
CA TYR A 445 2.38 -1.45 4.03
C TYR A 445 3.04 -2.77 4.40
N GLY A 446 2.73 -3.28 5.60
CA GLY A 446 3.36 -4.50 6.09
C GLY A 446 2.40 -5.44 6.79
N SER A 447 2.67 -6.74 6.60
CA SER A 447 1.85 -7.85 7.12
C SER A 447 0.42 -7.89 6.58
N CYS A 448 0.20 -7.44 5.35
CA CYS A 448 -1.12 -7.48 4.70
C CYS A 448 -1.43 -8.92 4.22
N GLN A 449 -2.53 -9.51 4.68
CA GLN A 449 -2.89 -10.89 4.31
C GLN A 449 -3.34 -10.98 2.84
N GLN A 450 -2.89 -12.01 2.14
CA GLN A 450 -3.39 -12.34 0.80
C GLN A 450 -4.84 -12.83 0.88
N VAL A 451 -5.67 -12.46 -0.09
CA VAL A 451 -6.98 -13.11 -0.29
C VAL A 451 -6.74 -14.50 -0.86
N LEU A 452 -7.38 -15.53 -0.28
CA LEU A 452 -7.24 -16.90 -0.73
C LEU A 452 -8.35 -17.26 -1.72
N ASP A 453 -8.08 -18.17 -2.65
CA ASP A 453 -9.10 -18.65 -3.60
C ASP A 453 -10.32 -19.26 -2.88
N SER A 454 -10.11 -19.85 -1.69
CA SER A 454 -11.18 -20.37 -0.84
C SER A 454 -12.17 -19.32 -0.34
N ASP A 455 -11.79 -18.04 -0.38
CA ASP A 455 -12.64 -16.94 0.06
C ASP A 455 -13.70 -16.55 -0.98
N GLY A 456 -13.64 -17.14 -2.18
CA GLY A 456 -14.70 -17.03 -3.20
C GLY A 456 -14.64 -15.79 -4.10
N PHE A 457 -13.83 -14.78 -3.75
CA PHE A 457 -13.72 -13.52 -4.51
C PHE A 457 -13.44 -13.71 -6.00
N SER A 458 -12.59 -14.68 -6.38
CA SER A 458 -12.26 -14.94 -7.80
C SER A 458 -13.42 -15.51 -8.61
N LYS A 459 -14.45 -16.08 -7.96
CA LYS A 459 -15.69 -16.51 -8.63
C LYS A 459 -16.59 -15.32 -8.94
N ASP A 460 -16.69 -14.39 -8.00
CA ASP A 460 -17.54 -13.21 -8.12
C ASP A 460 -16.89 -12.12 -8.98
N PHE A 461 -15.56 -12.10 -9.04
CA PHE A 461 -14.74 -11.17 -9.82
C PHE A 461 -13.74 -11.92 -10.70
N PRO A 462 -14.14 -12.38 -11.92
CA PRO A 462 -13.26 -13.14 -12.81
C PRO A 462 -12.00 -12.39 -13.25
N ASN A 463 -12.02 -11.05 -13.21
CA ASN A 463 -10.89 -10.21 -13.55
C ASN A 463 -9.91 -10.05 -12.37
N LEU A 464 -10.33 -10.35 -11.14
CA LEU A 464 -9.48 -10.25 -9.95
C LEU A 464 -8.54 -11.45 -9.88
N LYS A 465 -7.26 -11.23 -10.19
CA LYS A 465 -6.26 -12.29 -10.11
C LYS A 465 -5.88 -12.57 -8.66
N SER A 466 -5.61 -13.85 -8.37
CA SER A 466 -5.36 -14.31 -7.00
C SER A 466 -4.14 -13.66 -6.34
N ASN A 467 -3.15 -13.19 -7.11
CA ASN A 467 -1.95 -12.53 -6.57
C ASN A 467 -2.07 -11.00 -6.43
N ASP A 468 -3.18 -10.42 -6.89
CA ASP A 468 -3.47 -8.99 -6.79
C ASP A 468 -4.31 -8.64 -5.55
N ALA A 469 -5.20 -9.54 -5.13
CA ALA A 469 -6.13 -9.30 -4.05
C ALA A 469 -5.48 -9.39 -2.66
N ILE A 470 -5.47 -8.29 -1.91
CA ILE A 470 -4.86 -8.22 -0.56
C ILE A 470 -5.90 -7.69 0.43
N TYR A 471 -6.11 -8.36 1.56
CA TYR A 471 -7.00 -7.87 2.60
C TYR A 471 -6.46 -6.60 3.25
N SER A 472 -7.36 -5.63 3.44
CA SER A 472 -7.10 -4.36 4.11
C SER A 472 -7.97 -4.15 5.36
N SER A 473 -8.73 -5.17 5.77
CA SER A 473 -9.43 -5.20 7.05
C SER A 473 -9.32 -6.56 7.73
N ALA A 474 -9.42 -6.59 9.06
CA ALA A 474 -9.37 -7.81 9.88
C ALA A 474 -10.57 -8.72 9.64
N SER A 475 -11.75 -8.11 9.58
CA SER A 475 -13.02 -8.80 9.44
C SER A 475 -13.94 -8.05 8.46
N GLY A 476 -14.98 -8.75 8.01
CA GLY A 476 -16.14 -8.07 7.47
C GLY A 476 -16.75 -7.22 8.57
N THR A 477 -17.16 -6.00 8.23
CA THR A 477 -18.01 -5.20 9.10
C THR A 477 -19.40 -5.11 8.50
N TYR A 478 -20.38 -5.11 9.40
CA TYR A 478 -21.80 -5.01 9.08
C TYR A 478 -22.33 -3.58 9.21
N VAL A 479 -21.47 -2.63 9.61
CA VAL A 479 -21.88 -1.29 10.06
C VAL A 479 -21.80 -0.24 8.96
N TYR A 480 -20.99 -0.45 7.92
CA TYR A 480 -20.85 0.48 6.79
C TYR A 480 -20.60 -0.27 5.47
N ASN A 481 -21.04 0.34 4.36
CA ASN A 481 -20.84 -0.16 2.99
C ASN A 481 -19.76 0.66 2.25
N CYS A 482 -19.52 0.36 0.97
CA CYS A 482 -18.50 1.06 0.18
C CYS A 482 -18.74 2.58 0.04
N ALA A 483 -19.98 3.04 -0.04
CA ALA A 483 -20.29 4.47 -0.13
C ALA A 483 -19.97 5.22 1.17
N SER A 484 -20.32 4.62 2.32
CA SER A 484 -19.91 5.13 3.62
C SER A 484 -18.39 5.18 3.73
N TRP A 485 -17.70 4.08 3.40
CA TRP A 485 -16.24 4.01 3.42
C TRP A 485 -15.59 5.09 2.55
N ALA A 486 -15.98 5.21 1.27
CA ALA A 486 -15.46 6.23 0.36
C ALA A 486 -15.74 7.67 0.84
N GLY A 487 -16.87 7.90 1.51
CA GLY A 487 -17.20 9.18 2.13
C GLY A 487 -16.46 9.47 3.45
N GLY A 488 -15.76 8.48 4.01
CA GLY A 488 -15.07 8.57 5.30
C GLY A 488 -15.96 8.34 6.51
N LEU A 489 -17.10 7.66 6.35
CA LEU A 489 -17.99 7.25 7.43
C LEU A 489 -17.78 5.77 7.73
N THR A 490 -17.55 5.46 8.99
CA THR A 490 -17.45 4.09 9.54
C THR A 490 -18.67 3.71 10.37
N TYR A 491 -19.70 4.55 10.33
CA TYR A 491 -20.97 4.36 11.03
C TYR A 491 -22.14 4.59 10.09
N GLY A 492 -22.97 3.55 9.93
CA GLY A 492 -24.19 3.58 9.15
C GLY A 492 -23.95 3.26 7.67
N TRP A 493 -24.92 2.57 7.06
CA TRP A 493 -24.94 2.35 5.61
C TRP A 493 -25.47 3.58 4.89
N THR A 494 -24.64 4.21 4.07
CA THR A 494 -25.05 5.32 3.21
C THR A 494 -25.46 4.77 1.87
N TRP A 495 -26.72 4.96 1.48
CA TRP A 495 -27.21 4.63 0.15
C TRP A 495 -28.50 5.40 -0.13
N ASN A 496 -28.93 5.48 -1.38
CA ASN A 496 -30.27 5.96 -1.77
C ASN A 496 -30.54 7.49 -1.67
N GLY A 497 -31.38 8.00 -2.57
CA GLY A 497 -31.81 9.41 -2.64
C GLY A 497 -31.36 10.22 -3.85
N ILE A 498 -30.59 9.64 -4.77
CA ILE A 498 -29.62 10.41 -5.55
C ILE A 498 -29.97 10.53 -7.03
N THR A 499 -30.31 11.76 -7.47
CA THR A 499 -30.38 12.12 -8.89
C THR A 499 -29.03 12.66 -9.38
N ALA A 500 -28.80 12.63 -10.70
CA ALA A 500 -27.47 12.85 -11.28
C ALA A 500 -26.85 14.25 -11.05
N ASN A 501 -27.62 15.28 -10.68
CA ASN A 501 -27.14 16.67 -10.62
C ASN A 501 -27.86 17.53 -9.54
N LYS A 502 -27.15 18.57 -9.09
CA LYS A 502 -27.50 19.60 -8.06
C LYS A 502 -28.77 20.45 -8.31
N TYR A 503 -29.50 20.24 -9.40
CA TYR A 503 -30.62 21.09 -9.84
C TYR A 503 -32.02 20.55 -9.52
N SER A 504 -32.14 19.51 -8.69
CA SER A 504 -33.44 19.02 -8.24
C SER A 504 -33.96 19.86 -7.07
N SER A 505 -34.68 20.94 -7.38
CA SER A 505 -35.54 21.64 -6.42
C SER A 505 -36.63 20.68 -5.91
N SER A 506 -36.67 20.48 -4.59
CA SER A 506 -37.69 19.71 -3.86
C SER A 506 -37.67 18.20 -4.15
N LEU A 507 -37.40 17.37 -3.13
CA LEU A 507 -37.65 15.92 -3.19
C LEU A 507 -39.15 15.66 -3.43
N VAL A 508 -39.56 15.52 -4.68
CA VAL A 508 -40.86 14.98 -5.07
C VAL A 508 -40.57 13.73 -5.91
N GLY A 509 -40.93 12.55 -5.40
CA GLY A 509 -40.63 11.27 -6.07
C GLY A 509 -40.31 10.13 -5.10
N PRO A 510 -39.78 8.99 -5.59
CA PRO A 510 -39.61 7.74 -4.83
C PRO A 510 -38.65 7.83 -3.63
N ASN A 511 -37.91 8.93 -3.49
CA ASN A 511 -36.94 9.17 -2.41
C ASN A 511 -37.49 10.09 -1.30
N TYR A 512 -38.72 10.59 -1.43
CA TYR A 512 -39.37 11.37 -0.38
C TYR A 512 -39.61 10.49 0.86
N GLY A 513 -39.13 10.92 2.02
CA GLY A 513 -39.21 10.14 3.24
C GLY A 513 -38.05 9.18 3.48
N SER A 514 -36.95 9.27 2.73
CA SER A 514 -35.76 8.45 2.98
C SER A 514 -35.04 8.87 4.27
N PRO A 515 -34.27 7.96 4.91
CA PRO A 515 -33.52 8.26 6.13
C PRO A 515 -32.22 9.03 5.85
N TYR A 516 -32.03 9.56 4.63
CA TYR A 516 -30.80 10.24 4.22
C TYR A 516 -31.05 11.74 4.01
N ILE A 517 -30.02 12.54 4.27
CA ILE A 517 -30.07 14.01 4.15
C ILE A 517 -29.58 14.52 2.79
N TRP A 518 -28.88 13.68 2.03
CA TRP A 518 -28.27 14.03 0.73
C TRP A 518 -29.13 13.53 -0.42
N ASP A 519 -29.41 14.43 -1.36
CA ASP A 519 -30.28 14.17 -2.51
C ASP A 519 -29.50 13.86 -3.80
N SER A 520 -28.16 13.83 -3.73
CA SER A 520 -27.29 13.40 -4.83
C SER A 520 -25.92 12.89 -4.33
N TRP A 521 -25.21 12.12 -5.17
CA TRP A 521 -23.85 11.63 -4.88
C TRP A 521 -22.90 12.83 -4.84
N ASP A 522 -23.14 13.83 -5.69
CA ASP A 522 -22.41 15.10 -5.65
C ASP A 522 -22.65 15.87 -4.35
N ALA A 523 -23.86 15.86 -3.79
CA ALA A 523 -24.13 16.47 -2.49
C ALA A 523 -23.45 15.69 -1.35
N TYR A 524 -23.51 14.36 -1.39
CA TYR A 524 -22.86 13.50 -0.40
C TYR A 524 -21.34 13.67 -0.43
N PHE A 525 -20.68 13.43 -1.57
CA PHE A 525 -19.22 13.53 -1.72
C PHE A 525 -18.73 14.97 -1.70
N GLY A 526 -19.49 15.91 -2.25
CA GLY A 526 -19.26 17.35 -2.15
C GLY A 526 -19.52 17.92 -0.75
N ASN A 527 -19.85 17.07 0.23
CA ASN A 527 -19.90 17.42 1.65
C ASN A 527 -20.94 18.51 1.95
N THR A 528 -22.11 18.46 1.31
CA THR A 528 -23.19 19.45 1.40
C THR A 528 -24.56 18.82 1.66
N PRO A 529 -25.10 18.86 2.90
CA PRO A 529 -24.46 19.33 4.12
C PRO A 529 -23.28 18.45 4.52
N GLN A 530 -22.50 18.92 5.50
CA GLN A 530 -21.27 18.24 5.90
C GLN A 530 -21.55 16.81 6.43
N ARG A 531 -20.72 15.84 6.02
CA ARG A 531 -20.78 14.45 6.55
C ARG A 531 -20.34 14.41 8.01
N TYR A 532 -19.25 15.12 8.32
CA TYR A 532 -18.74 15.36 9.68
C TYR A 532 -17.73 16.50 9.65
N PHE A 533 -17.45 17.11 10.80
CA PHE A 533 -16.53 18.24 10.89
C PHE A 533 -15.11 17.85 10.42
N GLY A 534 -14.58 18.54 9.41
CA GLY A 534 -13.28 18.23 8.79
C GLY A 534 -13.30 17.23 7.63
N ALA A 535 -14.47 16.72 7.23
CA ALA A 535 -14.58 15.82 6.08
C ALA A 535 -14.08 16.45 4.76
N ILE A 536 -13.39 15.65 3.94
CA ILE A 536 -12.91 16.07 2.62
C ILE A 536 -14.09 16.30 1.67
N ALA A 537 -14.11 17.44 0.98
CA ALA A 537 -15.05 17.68 -0.10
C ALA A 537 -14.47 17.15 -1.42
N TYR A 538 -15.27 16.40 -2.17
CA TYR A 538 -14.88 15.89 -3.48
C TYR A 538 -15.77 16.43 -4.59
N THR A 539 -15.23 16.48 -5.81
CA THR A 539 -15.96 16.90 -7.01
C THR A 539 -15.66 15.99 -8.19
N ARG A 540 -16.62 15.87 -9.11
CA ARG A 540 -16.41 15.24 -10.42
C ARG A 540 -15.81 16.22 -11.44
N ASP A 541 -15.84 17.52 -11.16
CA ASP A 541 -15.32 18.55 -12.07
C ASP A 541 -13.82 18.34 -12.31
N GLY A 542 -13.42 18.12 -13.55
CA GLY A 542 -12.03 17.83 -13.90
C GLY A 542 -11.50 16.50 -13.33
N ALA A 543 -12.36 15.61 -12.81
CA ALA A 543 -11.95 14.32 -12.29
C ALA A 543 -11.79 13.29 -13.43
N HIS A 544 -10.69 12.56 -13.41
CA HIS A 544 -10.36 11.48 -14.35
C HIS A 544 -9.54 10.40 -13.64
N SER A 545 -9.17 9.33 -14.35
CA SER A 545 -8.42 8.19 -13.78
C SER A 545 -7.05 8.55 -13.20
N GLY A 546 -6.48 9.70 -13.59
CA GLY A 546 -5.18 10.18 -13.14
C GLY A 546 -5.24 10.93 -11.80
N ASN A 547 -6.30 11.68 -11.54
CA ASN A 547 -6.44 12.53 -10.34
C ASN A 547 -7.61 12.14 -9.41
N GLY A 548 -8.51 11.27 -9.87
CA GLY A 548 -9.64 10.77 -9.07
C GLY A 548 -9.15 9.95 -7.88
N VAL A 549 -9.77 10.13 -6.72
CA VAL A 549 -9.45 9.38 -5.48
C VAL A 549 -10.60 8.46 -5.07
N ILE A 550 -11.78 8.64 -5.67
CA ILE A 550 -12.94 7.75 -5.56
C ILE A 550 -13.39 7.39 -6.98
N ALA A 551 -13.60 6.11 -7.24
CA ALA A 551 -14.17 5.60 -8.48
C ALA A 551 -15.63 5.16 -8.25
N VAL A 552 -16.46 5.43 -9.26
CA VAL A 552 -17.89 5.16 -9.26
C VAL A 552 -18.18 4.00 -10.20
N TRP A 553 -18.72 2.91 -9.66
CA TRP A 553 -19.03 1.69 -10.40
C TRP A 553 -20.52 1.61 -10.72
N SER A 554 -20.86 1.18 -11.94
CA SER A 554 -22.24 0.95 -12.36
C SER A 554 -22.34 -0.07 -13.48
N THR A 555 -23.46 -0.78 -13.53
CA THR A 555 -23.85 -1.66 -14.65
C THR A 555 -24.52 -0.92 -15.81
N SER A 556 -24.76 0.39 -15.67
CA SER A 556 -25.14 1.29 -16.76
C SER A 556 -24.17 2.46 -16.84
N ASP A 557 -24.38 3.38 -17.79
CA ASP A 557 -23.62 4.62 -17.91
C ASP A 557 -24.14 5.75 -17.00
N LYS A 558 -25.09 5.45 -16.11
CA LYS A 558 -25.78 6.44 -15.28
C LYS A 558 -25.36 6.37 -13.83
N ILE A 559 -25.05 7.54 -13.27
CA ILE A 559 -24.75 7.68 -11.84
C ILE A 559 -25.96 7.38 -10.93
N SER A 560 -27.18 7.30 -11.47
CA SER A 560 -28.36 6.84 -10.73
C SER A 560 -28.33 5.34 -10.45
N ASP A 561 -27.59 4.58 -11.26
CA ASP A 561 -27.57 3.12 -11.25
C ASP A 561 -26.26 2.60 -10.65
N VAL A 562 -25.68 3.38 -9.73
CA VAL A 562 -24.44 3.02 -9.05
C VAL A 562 -24.62 1.73 -8.26
N THR A 563 -23.62 0.87 -8.36
CA THR A 563 -23.55 -0.42 -7.68
C THR A 563 -22.58 -0.37 -6.51
N HIS A 564 -21.41 0.27 -6.69
CA HIS A 564 -20.31 0.31 -5.73
C HIS A 564 -19.42 1.54 -5.87
N PHE A 565 -18.55 1.74 -4.88
CA PHE A 565 -17.47 2.72 -4.88
C PHE A 565 -16.15 2.06 -4.48
N SER A 566 -15.05 2.56 -5.03
CA SER A 566 -13.69 2.25 -4.55
C SER A 566 -12.93 3.54 -4.29
N CYS A 567 -11.90 3.47 -3.45
CA CYS A 567 -11.09 4.61 -3.01
C CYS A 567 -9.60 4.31 -3.16
N ARG A 568 -8.77 5.35 -3.26
CA ARG A 568 -7.31 5.18 -3.37
C ARG A 568 -6.52 6.31 -2.71
N ALA A 569 -5.21 6.13 -2.67
CA ALA A 569 -4.25 7.05 -2.07
C ALA A 569 -4.65 7.42 -0.63
N THR A 570 -4.92 8.70 -0.38
CA THR A 570 -5.33 9.24 0.92
C THR A 570 -6.74 9.84 0.87
N ALA A 571 -7.62 9.29 0.02
CA ALA A 571 -9.05 9.52 0.15
C ALA A 571 -9.46 9.37 1.62
N ASN A 572 -10.45 10.15 2.04
CA ASN A 572 -11.04 10.23 3.38
C ASN A 572 -10.04 10.38 4.56
N ASN A 573 -8.79 10.76 4.26
CA ASN A 573 -7.65 10.82 5.18
C ASN A 573 -7.27 9.46 5.81
N GLN A 574 -7.50 8.35 5.11
CA GLN A 574 -7.11 6.98 5.51
C GLN A 574 -6.19 6.35 4.44
N PRO A 575 -5.48 5.24 4.76
CA PRO A 575 -4.58 4.59 3.81
C PRO A 575 -5.32 3.58 2.89
N HIS A 576 -5.09 3.66 1.57
CA HIS A 576 -5.79 2.82 0.58
C HIS A 576 -4.90 1.96 -0.33
N GLY A 577 -3.80 1.41 0.21
CA GLY A 577 -3.01 0.34 -0.42
C GLY A 577 -2.20 0.77 -1.64
N TYR A 578 -2.05 -0.12 -2.63
CA TYR A 578 -1.16 0.10 -3.78
C TYR A 578 -1.85 0.73 -5.01
N ALA A 579 -3.16 0.48 -5.21
CA ALA A 579 -3.89 0.97 -6.38
C ALA A 579 -5.29 1.45 -6.02
N TRP A 580 -6.19 0.54 -5.65
CA TRP A 580 -7.54 0.85 -5.20
C TRP A 580 -7.95 -0.06 -4.04
N GLU A 581 -8.83 0.43 -3.19
CA GLU A 581 -9.47 -0.32 -2.11
C GLU A 581 -10.99 -0.30 -2.29
N SER A 582 -11.63 -1.45 -2.09
CA SER A 582 -13.08 -1.59 -2.04
C SER A 582 -13.55 -2.23 -0.73
N LYS A 583 -14.77 -1.90 -0.31
CA LYS A 583 -15.56 -2.59 0.73
C LYS A 583 -16.75 -3.31 0.07
N PRO A 584 -16.59 -4.57 -0.37
CA PRO A 584 -17.64 -5.29 -1.10
C PRO A 584 -18.78 -5.71 -0.17
N GLY A 585 -19.82 -4.89 -0.06
CA GLY A 585 -20.99 -5.17 0.78
C GLY A 585 -20.61 -5.43 2.24
N GLY A 586 -21.02 -6.56 2.79
CA GLY A 586 -20.68 -7.03 4.14
C GLY A 586 -19.30 -7.68 4.27
N ALA A 587 -18.61 -8.00 3.16
CA ALA A 587 -17.31 -8.69 3.18
C ALA A 587 -16.15 -7.81 3.68
N ARG A 588 -14.96 -8.40 3.85
CA ARG A 588 -13.72 -7.68 4.21
C ARG A 588 -13.33 -6.67 3.13
N ARG A 589 -12.63 -5.60 3.51
CA ARG A 589 -12.01 -4.69 2.53
C ARG A 589 -10.84 -5.35 1.84
N ILE A 590 -10.64 -5.02 0.57
CA ILE A 590 -9.55 -5.54 -0.25
C ILE A 590 -8.89 -4.44 -1.06
N PHE A 591 -7.57 -4.51 -1.20
CA PHE A 591 -6.81 -3.82 -2.23
C PHE A 591 -6.84 -4.60 -3.54
N HIS A 592 -6.97 -3.89 -4.65
CA HIS A 592 -7.08 -4.48 -5.98
C HIS A 592 -6.61 -3.50 -7.09
N PRO A 593 -6.25 -4.01 -8.29
CA PRO A 593 -6.00 -3.20 -9.47
C PRO A 593 -7.27 -2.48 -9.90
N ARG A 594 -7.11 -1.39 -10.65
CA ARG A 594 -8.20 -0.47 -11.02
C ARG A 594 -9.46 -1.16 -11.51
N ASP A 595 -9.33 -2.02 -12.52
CA ASP A 595 -10.48 -2.60 -13.23
C ASP A 595 -10.77 -4.05 -12.79
N ALA A 596 -10.08 -4.57 -11.77
CA ALA A 596 -10.11 -5.98 -11.37
C ALA A 596 -11.47 -6.45 -10.83
N LEU A 597 -12.31 -5.54 -10.32
CA LEU A 597 -13.65 -5.85 -9.84
C LEU A 597 -14.73 -5.69 -10.93
N SER A 598 -14.36 -5.29 -12.15
CA SER A 598 -15.32 -5.15 -13.24
C SER A 598 -16.01 -6.48 -13.54
N GLY A 599 -17.33 -6.46 -13.73
CA GLY A 599 -18.11 -7.67 -13.96
C GLY A 599 -19.61 -7.45 -13.77
N SER A 600 -20.41 -8.52 -13.71
CA SER A 600 -21.86 -8.42 -13.53
C SER A 600 -22.26 -7.77 -12.20
N LEU A 601 -21.43 -7.91 -11.16
CA LEU A 601 -21.72 -7.42 -9.82
C LEU A 601 -21.43 -5.92 -9.65
N TYR A 602 -20.23 -5.47 -10.02
CA TYR A 602 -19.85 -4.04 -9.92
C TYR A 602 -20.16 -3.26 -11.19
N GLY A 603 -20.25 -3.92 -12.35
CA GLY A 603 -20.30 -3.25 -13.65
C GLY A 603 -18.92 -2.73 -14.06
N SER A 604 -18.83 -1.45 -14.43
CA SER A 604 -17.61 -0.77 -14.86
C SER A 604 -17.47 0.60 -14.20
N ILE A 605 -16.27 1.17 -14.18
CA ILE A 605 -16.04 2.53 -13.68
C ILE A 605 -16.59 3.54 -14.68
N ILE A 606 -17.58 4.34 -14.26
CA ILE A 606 -18.24 5.34 -15.12
C ILE A 606 -17.84 6.78 -14.79
N ALA A 607 -17.33 7.03 -13.58
CA ALA A 607 -16.95 8.37 -13.13
C ALA A 607 -15.92 8.30 -12.01
N TYR A 608 -15.31 9.46 -11.71
CA TYR A 608 -14.42 9.67 -10.58
C TYR A 608 -14.83 10.89 -9.79
N TYR A 609 -14.50 10.90 -8.50
CA TYR A 609 -14.38 12.13 -7.73
C TYR A 609 -12.92 12.38 -7.38
N ARG A 610 -12.46 13.62 -7.54
CA ARG A 610 -11.17 14.11 -7.03
C ARG A 610 -11.37 14.94 -5.78
N ASP A 611 -10.30 15.10 -4.99
CA ASP A 611 -10.29 16.07 -3.90
C ASP A 611 -10.48 17.49 -4.46
N ALA A 612 -11.54 18.18 -4.02
CA ALA A 612 -11.90 19.49 -4.56
C ALA A 612 -10.86 20.58 -4.24
N SER A 613 -9.99 20.35 -3.24
CA SER A 613 -8.92 21.27 -2.88
C SER A 613 -7.63 21.10 -3.68
N VAL A 614 -7.53 20.03 -4.49
CA VAL A 614 -6.36 19.75 -5.34
C VAL A 614 -6.64 20.25 -6.76
N SER A 615 -5.63 20.81 -7.42
CA SER A 615 -5.73 21.29 -8.81
C SER A 615 -6.19 20.16 -9.76
N ASP A 616 -7.00 20.52 -10.77
CA ASP A 616 -7.33 19.63 -11.89
C ASP A 616 -6.34 19.73 -13.06
N ASP A 617 -5.33 20.60 -12.96
CA ASP A 617 -4.29 20.75 -13.97
C ASP A 617 -3.42 19.47 -14.05
N PRO A 618 -3.40 18.77 -15.20
CA PRO A 618 -2.65 17.52 -15.38
C PRO A 618 -1.13 17.72 -15.36
N THR A 619 -0.63 18.96 -15.49
CA THR A 619 0.80 19.29 -15.45
C THR A 619 1.31 19.52 -14.03
N THR A 620 0.44 19.93 -13.11
CA THR A 620 0.65 19.70 -11.68
C THR A 620 0.38 18.24 -11.41
N MET A 621 1.38 17.37 -11.65
CA MET A 621 1.40 16.06 -11.02
C MET A 621 1.04 16.30 -9.57
N ALA A 622 -0.06 15.71 -9.11
CA ALA A 622 -0.44 15.75 -7.72
C ALA A 622 0.67 15.03 -6.95
N THR A 623 1.78 15.73 -6.68
CA THR A 623 2.58 15.51 -5.49
C THR A 623 1.54 15.28 -4.41
N ARG A 624 1.69 14.21 -3.64
CA ARG A 624 0.90 13.90 -2.45
C ARG A 624 1.10 15.01 -1.42
N GLY A 625 0.76 16.24 -1.80
CA GLY A 625 0.54 17.39 -0.98
C GLY A 625 -0.72 17.04 -0.24
N LEU A 626 -0.53 16.33 0.86
CA LEU A 626 -1.48 16.29 1.94
C LEU A 626 -1.83 17.74 2.20
N SER A 627 -3.02 18.13 1.75
CA SER A 627 -3.38 19.54 1.77
C SER A 627 -3.17 20.06 3.18
N THR A 628 -2.62 21.26 3.31
CA THR A 628 -2.46 21.98 4.58
C THR A 628 -3.78 22.32 5.27
N ALA A 629 -4.93 21.92 4.71
CA ALA A 629 -6.23 22.05 5.34
C ALA A 629 -6.44 21.01 6.46
N ASN A 630 -7.14 21.42 7.53
CA ASN A 630 -7.58 20.60 8.67
C ASN A 630 -8.55 19.47 8.28
N LYS A 631 -8.13 18.56 7.39
CA LYS A 631 -8.87 17.35 7.03
C LYS A 631 -8.74 16.34 8.16
N LEU A 632 -9.86 15.78 8.58
CA LEU A 632 -9.94 14.82 9.68
C LEU A 632 -10.59 13.54 9.16
N THR A 633 -10.29 12.41 9.80
CA THR A 633 -11.17 11.24 9.74
C THR A 633 -12.41 11.46 10.62
N PHE A 634 -13.42 10.61 10.47
CA PHE A 634 -14.62 10.68 11.33
C PHE A 634 -14.26 10.45 12.81
N GLU A 635 -13.41 9.47 13.09
CA GLU A 635 -12.93 9.12 14.42
C GLU A 635 -12.12 10.26 15.05
N GLU A 636 -11.22 10.89 14.28
CA GLU A 636 -10.45 12.05 14.75
C GLU A 636 -11.37 13.22 15.10
N SER A 637 -12.39 13.47 14.27
CA SER A 637 -13.36 14.54 14.50
C SER A 637 -14.16 14.31 15.79
N ILE A 638 -14.58 13.07 16.06
CA ILE A 638 -15.24 12.67 17.31
C ILE A 638 -14.29 12.82 18.50
N LYS A 639 -13.07 12.31 18.39
CA LYS A 639 -12.06 12.36 19.46
C LYS A 639 -11.69 13.79 19.86
N ARG A 640 -11.72 14.72 18.90
CA ARG A 640 -11.49 16.16 19.13
C ARG A 640 -12.73 16.89 19.65
N GLY A 641 -13.88 16.23 19.78
CA GLY A 641 -15.14 16.83 20.21
C GLY A 641 -15.76 17.78 19.17
N LEU A 642 -15.35 17.68 17.90
CA LEU A 642 -15.85 18.52 16.81
C LEU A 642 -17.09 17.93 16.14
N THR A 643 -17.25 16.60 16.22
CA THR A 643 -18.42 15.86 15.75
C THR A 643 -18.95 14.99 16.88
N VAL A 644 -20.28 14.85 16.98
CA VAL A 644 -20.94 13.93 17.92
C VAL A 644 -21.95 13.05 17.18
N ILE A 645 -22.09 11.81 17.64
CA ILE A 645 -23.19 10.92 17.25
C ILE A 645 -24.31 11.14 18.26
N LYS A 646 -25.44 11.66 17.79
CA LYS A 646 -26.61 11.89 18.65
C LYS A 646 -27.26 10.55 19.02
N GLU A 647 -27.25 10.25 20.31
CA GLU A 647 -28.01 9.13 20.86
C GLU A 647 -29.50 9.50 20.93
N VAL A 648 -30.36 8.61 20.40
CA VAL A 648 -31.80 8.80 20.40
C VAL A 648 -32.42 7.69 21.24
N THR A 649 -32.95 8.07 22.40
CA THR A 649 -33.63 7.17 23.34
C THR A 649 -35.13 7.47 23.41
N LEU A 650 -35.92 6.48 23.83
CA LEU A 650 -37.34 6.64 24.09
C LEU A 650 -37.56 7.37 25.43
N THR A 651 -38.64 8.13 25.55
CA THR A 651 -39.08 8.61 26.87
C THR A 651 -39.68 7.46 27.69
N PRO A 652 -39.73 7.54 29.04
CA PRO A 652 -40.38 6.50 29.85
C PRO A 652 -41.83 6.23 29.44
N GLU A 653 -42.54 7.25 28.96
CA GLU A 653 -43.91 7.12 28.44
C GLU A 653 -43.94 6.34 27.12
N GLN A 654 -43.03 6.63 26.19
CA GLN A 654 -42.89 5.89 24.93
C GLN A 654 -42.43 4.44 25.16
N GLU A 655 -41.52 4.22 26.09
CA GLU A 655 -41.11 2.87 26.53
C GLU A 655 -42.31 2.09 27.08
N ASN A 656 -43.10 2.72 27.95
CA ASN A 656 -44.30 2.10 28.51
C ASN A 656 -45.36 1.82 27.43
N LYS A 657 -45.54 2.72 26.45
CA LYS A 657 -46.43 2.49 25.29
C LYS A 657 -46.01 1.26 24.48
N ILE A 658 -44.72 1.11 24.19
CA ILE A 658 -44.20 -0.09 23.51
C ILE A 658 -44.37 -1.33 24.40
N TYR A 659 -44.00 -1.24 25.68
CA TYR A 659 -44.06 -2.34 26.64
C TYR A 659 -45.49 -2.88 26.84
N GLN A 660 -46.48 -1.99 27.02
CA GLN A 660 -47.89 -2.38 27.21
C GLN A 660 -48.49 -3.08 25.99
N ILE A 661 -48.04 -2.73 24.78
CA ILE A 661 -48.52 -3.39 23.56
C ILE A 661 -47.81 -4.73 23.37
N THR A 662 -46.51 -4.80 23.63
CA THR A 662 -45.74 -6.06 23.52
C THR A 662 -46.14 -7.13 24.55
N THR A 663 -46.69 -6.75 25.71
CA THR A 663 -47.17 -7.68 26.75
C THR A 663 -48.62 -8.15 26.54
N ARG A 664 -49.42 -7.44 25.72
CA ARG A 664 -50.78 -7.87 25.33
C ARG A 664 -50.78 -8.88 24.18
N SER A 665 -49.67 -8.99 23.46
CA SER A 665 -49.41 -10.02 22.46
C SER A 665 -48.84 -11.25 23.18
N SER A 666 -49.66 -12.25 23.46
CA SER A 666 -49.35 -13.41 24.32
C SER A 666 -48.22 -14.35 23.83
N SER A 667 -47.45 -13.97 22.81
CA SER A 667 -46.33 -14.74 22.27
C SER A 667 -45.03 -13.95 22.35
N SER A 668 -43.95 -14.63 22.71
CA SER A 668 -42.61 -14.08 22.51
C SER A 668 -42.46 -13.71 21.03
N PHE A 669 -41.97 -12.51 20.71
CA PHE A 669 -41.79 -12.13 19.30
C PHE A 669 -40.88 -13.12 18.55
N ALA A 670 -40.01 -13.86 19.24
CA ALA A 670 -39.13 -14.86 18.64
C ALA A 670 -39.87 -15.97 17.87
N ASP A 671 -41.15 -16.23 18.20
CA ASP A 671 -41.97 -17.28 17.57
C ASP A 671 -43.04 -16.71 16.61
N THR A 672 -42.92 -15.43 16.22
CA THR A 672 -43.88 -14.78 15.32
C THR A 672 -43.52 -14.98 13.85
N LYS A 673 -44.55 -14.98 12.98
CA LYS A 673 -44.36 -15.08 11.53
C LYS A 673 -43.47 -13.94 10.99
N ILE A 674 -43.62 -12.72 11.52
CA ILE A 674 -42.78 -11.58 11.13
C ILE A 674 -41.30 -11.82 11.43
N SER A 675 -40.97 -12.40 12.60
CA SER A 675 -39.58 -12.67 12.97
C SER A 675 -38.99 -13.81 12.16
N ALA A 676 -39.78 -14.85 11.85
CA ALA A 676 -39.34 -15.92 10.95
C ALA A 676 -39.00 -15.41 9.55
N LEU A 677 -39.82 -14.49 9.00
CA LEU A 677 -39.57 -13.87 7.70
C LEU A 677 -38.35 -12.95 7.72
N TYR A 678 -38.19 -12.13 8.76
CA TYR A 678 -37.00 -11.29 8.92
C TYR A 678 -35.73 -12.15 9.01
N ASN A 679 -35.74 -13.22 9.82
CA ASN A 679 -34.58 -14.11 9.96
C ASN A 679 -34.26 -14.87 8.67
N ALA A 680 -35.28 -15.26 7.89
CA ALA A 680 -35.08 -15.87 6.58
C ALA A 680 -34.41 -14.89 5.62
N TRP A 681 -34.87 -13.64 5.59
CA TRP A 681 -34.26 -12.57 4.79
C TRP A 681 -32.83 -12.24 5.25
N GLU A 682 -32.59 -12.06 6.55
CA GLU A 682 -31.25 -11.81 7.12
C GLU A 682 -30.26 -12.94 6.75
N LYS A 683 -30.73 -14.19 6.78
CA LYS A 683 -29.94 -15.34 6.33
C LYS A 683 -29.67 -15.29 4.82
N ALA A 684 -30.65 -14.91 4.00
CA ALA A 684 -30.52 -14.83 2.55
C ALA A 684 -29.54 -13.74 2.10
N ILE A 685 -29.55 -12.56 2.71
CA ILE A 685 -28.60 -11.48 2.38
C ILE A 685 -27.17 -11.76 2.85
N SER A 686 -26.99 -12.74 3.75
CA SER A 686 -25.70 -13.19 4.25
C SER A 686 -25.07 -14.30 3.40
N THR A 687 -25.72 -14.73 2.31
CA THR A 687 -25.17 -15.75 1.41
C THR A 687 -24.07 -15.16 0.51
N PRO A 688 -23.15 -15.99 -0.03
CA PRO A 688 -22.13 -15.52 -0.97
C PRO A 688 -22.67 -14.70 -2.14
N GLU A 689 -23.86 -15.05 -2.63
CA GLU A 689 -24.53 -14.36 -3.75
C GLU A 689 -24.89 -12.90 -3.44
N HIS A 690 -25.27 -12.59 -2.20
CA HIS A 690 -25.80 -11.28 -1.83
C HIS A 690 -24.86 -10.46 -0.93
N GLN A 691 -23.96 -11.11 -0.19
CA GLN A 691 -23.12 -10.45 0.81
C GLN A 691 -22.19 -9.37 0.23
N LEU A 692 -21.93 -9.41 -1.08
CA LEU A 692 -21.06 -8.44 -1.77
C LEU A 692 -21.81 -7.19 -2.27
N LEU A 693 -23.15 -7.19 -2.22
CA LEU A 693 -23.97 -6.06 -2.65
C LEU A 693 -23.91 -4.93 -1.62
N SER A 694 -23.77 -3.69 -2.10
CA SER A 694 -23.79 -2.49 -1.24
C SER A 694 -25.10 -1.71 -1.30
N ASN A 695 -25.94 -1.97 -2.31
CA ASN A 695 -27.24 -1.33 -2.51
C ASN A 695 -28.35 -2.02 -1.69
N PRO A 696 -28.93 -1.36 -0.67
CA PRO A 696 -30.03 -1.89 0.11
C PRO A 696 -31.23 -2.31 -0.74
N SER A 697 -31.56 -1.59 -1.81
CA SER A 697 -32.73 -1.90 -2.66
C SER A 697 -32.59 -3.27 -3.31
N SER A 698 -31.40 -3.61 -3.81
CA SER A 698 -31.13 -4.93 -4.39
C SER A 698 -31.30 -6.06 -3.39
N LEU A 699 -30.98 -5.81 -2.12
CA LEU A 699 -31.12 -6.77 -1.02
C LEU A 699 -32.56 -6.88 -0.49
N ILE A 700 -33.37 -5.85 -0.67
CA ILE A 700 -34.81 -5.84 -0.34
C ILE A 700 -35.62 -6.56 -1.43
N GLU A 701 -35.19 -6.47 -2.69
CA GLU A 701 -35.91 -7.02 -3.85
C GLU A 701 -35.74 -8.52 -4.09
N ILE A 702 -34.91 -9.20 -3.29
CA ILE A 702 -34.80 -10.67 -3.31
C ILE A 702 -36.12 -11.33 -2.83
N PRO A 703 -36.38 -12.61 -3.16
CA PRO A 703 -37.63 -13.28 -2.80
C PRO A 703 -38.00 -13.18 -1.31
N GLU A 704 -37.07 -13.46 -0.42
CA GLU A 704 -37.27 -13.41 1.03
C GLU A 704 -37.54 -11.98 1.53
N GLY A 705 -36.88 -10.99 0.92
CA GLY A 705 -37.10 -9.57 1.22
C GLY A 705 -38.48 -9.09 0.79
N LYS A 706 -38.93 -9.51 -0.40
CA LYS A 706 -40.29 -9.26 -0.91
C LYS A 706 -41.34 -9.91 -0.03
N ASP A 707 -41.16 -11.17 0.35
CA ASP A 707 -42.09 -11.88 1.24
C ASP A 707 -42.22 -11.20 2.61
N PHE A 708 -41.09 -10.74 3.17
CA PHE A 708 -41.07 -9.99 4.42
C PHE A 708 -41.77 -8.63 4.30
N MET A 709 -41.50 -7.87 3.24
CA MET A 709 -42.15 -6.57 2.97
C MET A 709 -43.66 -6.71 2.70
N ASP A 710 -44.06 -7.73 1.95
CA ASP A 710 -45.46 -8.04 1.65
C ASP A 710 -46.23 -8.42 2.92
N TYR A 711 -45.62 -9.19 3.82
CA TYR A 711 -46.22 -9.48 5.11
C TYR A 711 -46.34 -8.22 5.97
N CYS A 712 -45.29 -7.40 6.04
CA CYS A 712 -45.27 -6.17 6.84
C CYS A 712 -46.32 -5.15 6.35
N SER A 713 -46.48 -4.99 5.03
CA SER A 713 -47.46 -4.07 4.44
C SER A 713 -48.91 -4.45 4.78
N LYS A 714 -49.20 -5.75 4.86
CA LYS A 714 -50.52 -6.30 5.26
C LYS A 714 -50.74 -6.24 6.79
N ASN A 715 -49.67 -6.15 7.58
CA ASN A 715 -49.70 -6.19 9.04
C ASN A 715 -48.99 -4.97 9.68
N LYS A 716 -49.29 -3.76 9.22
CA LYS A 716 -48.54 -2.53 9.60
C LYS A 716 -48.35 -2.31 11.10
N LYS A 717 -49.35 -2.62 11.93
CA LYS A 717 -49.24 -2.47 13.39
C LYS A 717 -48.22 -3.44 14.00
N GLU A 718 -48.22 -4.69 13.57
CA GLU A 718 -47.23 -5.69 13.97
C GLU A 718 -45.83 -5.28 13.49
N ALA A 719 -45.72 -4.85 12.23
CA ALA A 719 -44.47 -4.39 11.65
C ALA A 719 -43.88 -3.18 12.39
N PHE A 720 -44.71 -2.19 12.75
CA PHE A 720 -44.26 -1.02 13.50
C PHE A 720 -43.62 -1.42 14.83
N LEU A 721 -44.27 -2.30 15.59
CA LEU A 721 -43.78 -2.77 16.89
C LEU A 721 -42.50 -3.59 16.75
N PHE A 722 -42.44 -4.45 15.72
CA PHE A 722 -41.26 -5.23 15.40
C PHE A 722 -40.05 -4.33 15.15
N PHE A 723 -40.17 -3.34 14.26
CA PHE A 723 -39.08 -2.42 13.95
C PHE A 723 -38.73 -1.49 15.12
N ALA A 724 -39.70 -0.97 15.86
CA ALA A 724 -39.43 -0.18 17.06
C ALA A 724 -38.60 -0.97 18.07
N LYS A 725 -38.90 -2.26 18.28
CA LYS A 725 -38.10 -3.16 19.11
C LYS A 725 -36.71 -3.39 18.51
N LEU A 726 -36.61 -3.62 17.19
CA LEU A 726 -35.34 -3.81 16.49
C LEU A 726 -34.40 -2.60 16.67
N TYR A 727 -34.94 -1.38 16.71
CA TYR A 727 -34.13 -0.16 16.77
C TYR A 727 -33.79 0.29 18.18
N PHE A 728 -34.71 0.17 19.14
CA PHE A 728 -34.53 0.69 20.50
C PHE A 728 -34.17 -0.38 21.53
N VAL A 729 -34.54 -1.64 21.31
CA VAL A 729 -34.30 -2.73 22.27
C VAL A 729 -33.16 -3.62 21.81
N ASN A 730 -33.11 -3.99 20.52
CA ASN A 730 -32.00 -4.78 20.01
C ASN A 730 -30.75 -3.90 19.82
N LYS A 731 -29.71 -4.15 20.62
CA LYS A 731 -28.43 -3.43 20.59
C LYS A 731 -27.45 -3.96 19.54
N GLU A 732 -27.71 -5.13 18.98
CA GLU A 732 -26.87 -5.72 17.94
C GLU A 732 -26.88 -4.85 16.67
N LYS A 733 -25.72 -4.79 16.00
CA LYS A 733 -25.56 -4.14 14.70
C LYS A 733 -25.38 -5.22 13.65
N THR A 734 -26.36 -5.38 12.78
CA THR A 734 -26.33 -6.34 11.66
C THR A 734 -26.59 -5.61 10.35
N VAL A 735 -26.17 -6.21 9.23
CA VAL A 735 -26.46 -5.70 7.88
C VAL A 735 -27.97 -5.57 7.67
N ALA A 736 -28.73 -6.56 8.12
CA ALA A 736 -30.18 -6.56 8.04
C ALA A 736 -30.79 -5.36 8.79
N LYS A 737 -30.28 -5.03 9.98
CA LYS A 737 -30.75 -3.85 10.73
C LYS A 737 -30.47 -2.55 9.98
N GLU A 738 -29.26 -2.36 9.45
CA GLU A 738 -28.90 -1.16 8.67
C GLU A 738 -29.77 -1.02 7.40
N ILE A 739 -30.00 -2.11 6.68
CA ILE A 739 -30.87 -2.10 5.49
C ILE A 739 -32.34 -1.86 5.87
N SER A 740 -32.78 -2.38 7.01
CA SER A 740 -34.17 -2.24 7.45
C SER A 740 -34.61 -0.79 7.66
N TYR A 741 -33.67 0.14 7.83
CA TYR A 741 -33.97 1.57 7.90
C TYR A 741 -34.68 2.07 6.64
N ASN A 742 -34.24 1.60 5.46
CA ASN A 742 -34.90 1.85 4.19
C ASN A 742 -36.26 1.15 4.13
N MET A 743 -36.33 -0.11 4.57
CA MET A 743 -37.57 -0.88 4.59
C MET A 743 -38.66 -0.19 5.41
N PHE A 744 -38.33 0.30 6.60
CA PHE A 744 -39.25 1.02 7.47
C PHE A 744 -39.77 2.29 6.80
N CYS A 745 -38.88 3.09 6.21
CA CYS A 745 -39.29 4.31 5.50
C CYS A 745 -40.23 4.00 4.31
N THR A 746 -39.96 2.92 3.57
CA THR A 746 -40.84 2.45 2.48
C THR A 746 -42.20 1.98 3.00
N LEU A 747 -42.25 1.21 4.09
CA LEU A 747 -43.49 0.68 4.67
C LEU A 747 -44.42 1.76 5.22
N PHE A 748 -43.85 2.85 5.73
CA PHE A 748 -44.55 3.96 6.37
C PHE A 748 -44.46 5.26 5.56
N THR A 749 -44.35 5.15 4.23
CA THR A 749 -44.22 6.30 3.32
C THR A 749 -45.38 7.30 3.43
N GLU A 750 -46.57 6.86 3.87
CA GLU A 750 -47.70 7.77 4.12
C GLU A 750 -47.45 8.80 5.24
N TYR A 751 -46.41 8.59 6.06
CA TYR A 751 -45.96 9.52 7.10
C TYR A 751 -44.59 10.14 6.79
N ALA A 752 -44.16 10.11 5.54
CA ALA A 752 -42.87 10.65 5.10
C ALA A 752 -42.70 12.14 5.44
N ASP A 753 -43.77 12.93 5.58
CA ASP A 753 -43.69 14.33 6.02
C ASP A 753 -43.06 14.49 7.42
N ILE A 754 -43.16 13.46 8.28
CA ILE A 754 -42.61 13.50 9.64
C ILE A 754 -41.09 13.34 9.61
N ILE A 755 -40.54 12.42 8.82
CA ILE A 755 -39.08 12.27 8.71
C ILE A 755 -38.45 13.45 7.96
N GLU A 756 -39.15 14.04 6.98
CA GLU A 756 -38.69 15.29 6.36
C GLU A 756 -38.65 16.45 7.37
N LYS A 757 -39.64 16.54 8.27
CA LYS A 757 -39.60 17.48 9.40
C LYS A 757 -38.43 17.21 10.34
N VAL A 758 -38.14 15.94 10.68
CA VAL A 758 -36.95 15.56 11.48
C VAL A 758 -35.66 16.07 10.82
N LYS A 759 -35.51 15.86 9.51
CA LYS A 759 -34.37 16.33 8.74
C LYS A 759 -34.28 17.85 8.70
N GLN A 760 -35.41 18.54 8.57
CA GLN A 760 -35.47 20.01 8.62
C GLN A 760 -35.12 20.56 10.00
N GLU A 761 -35.65 19.97 11.07
CA GLU A 761 -35.29 20.31 12.46
C GLU A 761 -33.80 20.12 12.71
N TRP A 762 -33.19 19.07 12.15
CA TRP A 762 -31.74 18.88 12.19
C TRP A 762 -30.98 19.94 11.39
N LYS A 763 -31.44 20.32 10.20
CA LYS A 763 -30.82 21.42 9.41
C LYS A 763 -30.83 22.75 10.17
N GLU A 764 -31.84 22.98 11.00
CA GLU A 764 -31.93 24.17 11.87
C GLU A 764 -31.07 24.07 13.13
N LYS A 765 -30.71 22.85 13.56
CA LYS A 765 -29.96 22.56 14.79
C LYS A 765 -28.86 21.52 14.55
N GLN A 766 -27.91 21.88 13.69
CA GLN A 766 -26.82 20.99 13.28
C GLN A 766 -25.73 20.81 14.35
N TYR A 767 -25.79 21.59 15.43
CA TYR A 767 -24.80 21.59 16.50
C TYR A 767 -25.46 21.30 17.84
N ASP A 768 -24.75 20.58 18.70
CA ASP A 768 -25.16 20.36 20.09
C ASP A 768 -24.92 21.62 20.96
N GLU A 769 -25.28 21.53 22.23
CA GLU A 769 -25.12 22.65 23.18
C GLU A 769 -23.66 23.07 23.40
N LYS A 770 -22.70 22.21 23.06
CA LYS A 770 -21.26 22.45 23.17
C LYS A 770 -20.66 22.97 21.85
N GLY A 771 -21.47 23.12 20.80
CA GLY A 771 -21.02 23.55 19.48
C GLY A 771 -20.41 22.45 18.62
N ALA A 772 -20.54 21.17 19.01
CA ALA A 772 -20.09 20.04 18.21
C ALA A 772 -21.11 19.70 17.12
N TYR A 773 -20.64 19.39 15.90
CA TYR A 773 -21.50 19.05 14.78
C TYR A 773 -22.18 17.69 14.99
N ILE A 774 -23.50 17.63 14.82
CA ILE A 774 -24.27 16.39 14.94
C ILE A 774 -24.24 15.68 13.59
N ALA A 775 -23.55 14.54 13.53
CA ALA A 775 -23.43 13.76 12.30
C ALA A 775 -24.82 13.33 11.78
N PRO A 776 -25.15 13.57 10.49
CA PRO A 776 -26.45 13.22 9.89
C PRO A 776 -26.52 11.72 9.55
N LEU A 777 -26.53 10.87 10.57
CA LEU A 777 -26.56 9.42 10.40
C LEU A 777 -27.98 8.89 10.15
N PRO A 778 -28.17 7.86 9.29
CA PRO A 778 -29.49 7.30 8.97
C PRO A 778 -30.22 6.77 10.20
N GLU A 779 -29.50 6.09 11.11
CA GLU A 779 -30.07 5.57 12.35
C GLU A 779 -30.64 6.70 13.23
N THR A 780 -29.97 7.85 13.29
CA THR A 780 -30.41 9.01 14.08
C THR A 780 -31.74 9.54 13.56
N PHE A 781 -31.84 9.78 12.24
CA PHE A 781 -33.08 10.28 11.64
C PHE A 781 -34.22 9.27 11.74
N LEU A 782 -33.93 7.99 11.52
CA LEU A 782 -34.93 6.95 11.64
C LEU A 782 -35.46 6.82 13.07
N LYS A 783 -34.60 6.82 14.08
CA LYS A 783 -35.03 6.72 15.47
C LYS A 783 -35.90 7.90 15.89
N GLU A 784 -35.55 9.12 15.49
CA GLU A 784 -36.40 10.29 15.74
C GLU A 784 -37.73 10.20 15.01
N TYR A 785 -37.74 9.68 13.78
CA TYR A 785 -38.97 9.41 13.02
C TYR A 785 -39.87 8.39 13.75
N VAL A 786 -39.31 7.26 14.17
CA VAL A 786 -40.05 6.22 14.91
C VAL A 786 -40.59 6.78 16.23
N LYS A 787 -39.83 7.60 16.95
CA LYS A 787 -40.31 8.29 18.18
C LYS A 787 -41.54 9.13 17.91
N LYS A 788 -41.50 10.01 16.90
CA LYS A 788 -42.64 10.85 16.53
C LYS A 788 -43.84 10.00 16.06
N LEU A 789 -43.60 8.85 15.45
CA LEU A 789 -44.67 7.91 15.08
C LEU A 789 -45.27 7.17 16.28
N ILE A 790 -44.50 6.84 17.32
CA ILE A 790 -45.06 6.26 18.55
C ILE A 790 -46.11 7.19 19.11
N ASP A 791 -45.85 8.49 19.19
CA ASP A 791 -46.79 9.45 19.75
C ASP A 791 -48.02 9.70 18.88
N LYS A 792 -47.92 9.42 17.57
CA LYS A 792 -49.01 9.60 16.61
C LYS A 792 -49.88 8.36 16.43
N LEU A 793 -49.28 7.18 16.49
CA LEU A 793 -49.92 5.89 16.17
C LEU A 793 -50.33 5.10 17.42
N ILE A 794 -49.74 5.41 18.58
CA ILE A 794 -49.97 4.75 19.87
C ILE A 794 -50.38 5.77 20.93
#